data_AF-A0A945C7A3-F1
#
_entry.id   AF-A0A945C7A3-F1
#
_cell.length_a   1.000
_cell.length_b   1.000
_cell.length_c   1.000
_cell.angle_alpha   90.00
_cell.angle_beta   90.00
_cell.angle_gamma   90.00
#
_symmetry.space_group_name_H-M   'P 1'
#
loop_
_entity.id
_entity.type
_entity.pdbx_description
1 polymer ?
#
loop_
_entity_poly.entity_id
_entity_poly.type
_entity_poly.pdbx_seq_one_letter_code
_entity_poly.pdbx_strand_id
1 'polypeptide(L)'
;MITLNRTQHISLQALSLALLIINWQFLHWPILGIIVSLLFFTLNSKKLGDILFIHISGNFRNVLGWLTILLYFSIIYTLFYHVWQINAITFLFALISVPLIIEFWSWRLNKQHYFFTTLDIPSIRLANIKNIILPTLFLITELLTIILLTRRSSVEIIRSPWELLGYKFWTLLIVASILLVIMTIQNKKSTIVLFLTSIHFFILASVAWLVYPLGFGYDPFLHQAAMEVIDKTSTIQPRLFLYLGQYSWTFFLHSLWQLPIATINKLVLPIAFSILWPHSLYYGLNKGFRWPRKISLLAVLLSLFAGFNFAIITTPQNLAFLLVATFIFILPVIKKHKQCLYFCWIIGLGTLTIHPLGGIPILYMSLLLSIRYWKIKKKFKKYIHAIIVFLSAISLPTALALYQRLAGQNWSRIFTWHPWPLIDWSWPKLVNSYNFPIDLIHNIWNNYALIFIIIVLLGWLIIVKKHKYLFFNKHWLLLSILLSNYILARVFISFSNQIDYEQNAYLLRIIYLIGLSVMPIFLSTWYFWWHNILAKQKNLSYKIWIGAITVMIIIISTYFSYPTYDRHSNSKSFNITAVDVETVRLIEQSSNDQDYIVLANQMVGAAAIDAYGFVHYYNDNFYYSMPLGNNNIYQNYLNMIEHQASHQEAKLAMDKAGVNKLYFVVNNYWHSAKQAINQAKETADDYFVVGQDKSYIFIYNYEQK
;
A
#
# COMPACT_ATOMS: atom_id res chain seq x y z
N MET A 1 -29.99 22.15 -12.87
CA MET A 1 -28.98 22.63 -11.89
C MET A 1 -29.63 22.58 -10.52
N ILE A 2 -29.22 21.68 -9.62
CA ILE A 2 -29.75 21.68 -8.24
C ILE A 2 -28.79 22.54 -7.41
N THR A 3 -29.09 23.84 -7.30
CA THR A 3 -28.36 24.70 -6.38
C THR A 3 -28.98 24.56 -5.00
N LEU A 4 -28.28 23.85 -4.11
CA LEU A 4 -28.59 23.94 -2.70
C LEU A 4 -28.08 25.28 -2.19
N ASN A 5 -28.96 26.10 -1.63
CA ASN A 5 -28.52 27.25 -0.84
C ASN A 5 -27.78 26.74 0.41
N ARG A 6 -27.12 27.65 1.12
CA ARG A 6 -26.28 27.28 2.26
C ARG A 6 -27.06 26.57 3.37
N THR A 7 -28.30 27.00 3.63
CA THR A 7 -29.16 26.39 4.65
C THR A 7 -29.56 24.97 4.26
N GLN A 8 -30.01 24.75 3.03
CA GLN A 8 -30.30 23.41 2.50
C GLN A 8 -29.08 22.48 2.57
N HIS A 9 -27.89 23.01 2.33
CA HIS A 9 -26.67 22.23 2.47
C HIS A 9 -26.39 21.84 3.92
N ILE A 10 -26.49 22.78 4.86
CA ILE A 10 -26.30 22.50 6.28
C ILE A 10 -27.35 21.47 6.73
N SER A 11 -28.60 21.59 6.29
CA SER A 11 -29.66 20.60 6.57
C SER A 11 -29.32 19.22 6.02
N LEU A 12 -28.83 19.12 4.77
CA LEU A 12 -28.46 17.82 4.18
C LEU A 12 -27.24 17.21 4.87
N GLN A 13 -26.24 18.02 5.24
CA GLN A 13 -25.11 17.57 6.06
C GLN A 13 -25.57 17.08 7.43
N ALA A 14 -26.41 17.85 8.11
CA ALA A 14 -26.95 17.50 9.42
C ALA A 14 -27.78 16.21 9.35
N LEU A 15 -28.60 16.05 8.30
CA LEU A 15 -29.34 14.81 8.05
C LEU A 15 -28.40 13.63 7.80
N SER A 16 -27.39 13.79 6.94
CA SER A 16 -26.40 12.71 6.70
C SER A 16 -25.64 12.34 7.97
N LEU A 17 -25.28 13.32 8.80
CA LEU A 17 -24.60 13.12 10.07
C LEU A 17 -25.51 12.42 11.07
N ALA A 18 -26.76 12.86 11.19
CA ALA A 18 -27.76 12.23 12.06
C ALA A 18 -28.02 10.78 11.66
N LEU A 19 -28.20 10.51 10.36
CA LEU A 19 -28.37 9.15 9.85
C LEU A 19 -27.15 8.27 10.11
N LEU A 20 -25.93 8.80 9.99
CA LEU A 20 -24.71 8.06 10.33
C LEU A 20 -24.63 7.75 11.82
N ILE A 21 -24.95 8.71 12.69
CA ILE A 21 -24.95 8.52 14.14
C ILE A 21 -26.03 7.51 14.54
N ILE A 22 -27.25 7.62 13.98
CA ILE A 22 -28.34 6.67 14.22
C ILE A 22 -27.95 5.27 13.74
N ASN A 23 -27.33 5.16 12.56
CA ASN A 23 -26.88 3.87 12.05
C ASN A 23 -25.78 3.27 12.92
N TRP A 24 -24.82 4.08 13.35
CA TRP A 24 -23.70 3.64 14.19
C TRP A 24 -24.16 3.21 15.60
N GLN A 25 -25.14 3.91 16.18
CA GLN A 25 -25.58 3.67 17.56
C GLN A 25 -26.71 2.64 17.68
N PHE A 26 -27.60 2.54 16.68
CA PHE A 26 -28.85 1.78 16.80
C PHE A 26 -29.08 0.74 15.70
N LEU A 27 -28.86 1.10 14.42
CA LEU A 27 -29.28 0.23 13.31
C LEU A 27 -28.23 -0.82 12.91
N HIS A 28 -26.95 -0.48 13.02
CA HIS A 28 -25.81 -1.28 12.61
C HIS A 28 -25.91 -1.84 11.18
N TRP A 29 -26.57 -1.14 10.25
CA TRP A 29 -26.80 -1.63 8.89
C TRP A 29 -25.65 -1.24 7.95
N PRO A 30 -24.86 -2.21 7.43
CA PRO A 30 -23.65 -1.86 6.67
C PRO A 30 -23.93 -1.15 5.35
N ILE A 31 -24.99 -1.56 4.64
CA ILE A 31 -25.37 -0.96 3.35
C ILE A 31 -25.77 0.50 3.55
N LEU A 32 -26.56 0.81 4.59
CA LEU A 32 -26.92 2.19 4.93
C LEU A 32 -25.69 3.00 5.31
N GLY A 33 -24.80 2.45 6.13
CA GLY A 33 -23.52 3.09 6.50
C GLY A 33 -22.69 3.47 5.27
N ILE A 34 -22.56 2.57 4.29
CA ILE A 34 -21.86 2.84 3.03
C ILE A 34 -22.56 3.93 2.21
N ILE A 35 -23.88 3.82 1.98
CA ILE A 35 -24.62 4.79 1.14
C ILE A 35 -24.59 6.20 1.75
N VAL A 36 -24.89 6.32 3.05
CA VAL A 36 -24.93 7.62 3.74
C VAL A 36 -23.53 8.20 3.89
N SER A 37 -22.50 7.37 4.13
CA SER A 37 -21.12 7.85 4.18
C SER A 37 -20.63 8.36 2.83
N LEU A 38 -20.98 7.72 1.71
CA LEU A 38 -20.68 8.23 0.37
C LEU A 38 -21.30 9.60 0.14
N LEU A 39 -22.54 9.82 0.60
CA LEU A 39 -23.18 11.13 0.58
C LEU A 39 -22.41 12.13 1.46
N PHE A 40 -22.13 11.78 2.72
CA PHE A 40 -21.39 12.61 3.67
C PHE A 40 -20.03 13.03 3.12
N PHE A 41 -19.23 12.08 2.61
CA PHE A 41 -17.93 12.36 2.01
C PHE A 41 -18.06 13.19 0.75
N THR A 42 -19.05 12.93 -0.12
CA THR A 42 -19.27 13.73 -1.33
C THR A 42 -19.56 15.19 -1.00
N LEU A 43 -20.41 15.44 0.00
CA LEU A 43 -20.75 16.80 0.44
C LEU A 43 -19.53 17.55 0.99
N ASN A 44 -18.84 16.94 1.97
CA ASN A 44 -17.71 17.56 2.65
C ASN A 44 -16.47 17.68 1.75
N SER A 45 -16.15 16.65 0.97
CA SER A 45 -15.00 16.66 0.06
C SER A 45 -15.13 17.72 -1.03
N LYS A 46 -16.34 17.96 -1.54
CA LYS A 46 -16.58 19.00 -2.54
C LYS A 46 -16.41 20.39 -1.94
N LYS A 47 -16.97 20.67 -0.75
CA LYS A 47 -16.77 21.96 -0.06
C LYS A 47 -15.29 22.23 0.18
N LEU A 48 -14.58 21.26 0.74
CA LEU A 48 -13.15 21.36 1.00
C LEU A 48 -12.37 21.53 -0.31
N GLY A 49 -12.81 20.85 -1.36
CA GLY A 49 -12.30 21.00 -2.71
C GLY A 49 -12.45 22.43 -3.26
N ASP A 50 -13.64 23.01 -3.16
CA ASP A 50 -13.93 24.40 -3.57
C ASP A 50 -13.07 25.41 -2.79
N ILE A 51 -12.72 25.10 -1.54
CA ILE A 51 -11.89 25.96 -0.67
C ILE A 51 -10.40 25.84 -1.04
N LEU A 52 -9.85 24.62 -1.05
CA LEU A 52 -8.41 24.39 -1.16
C LEU A 52 -7.90 24.29 -2.60
N PHE A 53 -8.75 23.83 -3.52
CA PHE A 53 -8.35 23.43 -4.87
C PHE A 53 -9.25 24.06 -5.95
N ILE A 54 -9.72 25.29 -5.74
CA ILE A 54 -10.54 26.02 -6.72
C ILE A 54 -9.91 26.08 -8.12
N HIS A 55 -8.58 26.06 -8.19
CA HIS A 55 -7.81 26.09 -9.43
C HIS A 55 -7.71 24.72 -10.14
N ILE A 56 -8.11 23.65 -9.46
CA ILE A 56 -8.13 22.29 -9.99
C ILE A 56 -9.54 22.02 -10.51
N SER A 57 -9.67 21.93 -11.83
CA SER A 57 -10.97 21.69 -12.48
C SER A 57 -11.42 20.23 -12.36
N GLY A 58 -12.71 20.00 -12.12
CA GLY A 58 -13.37 18.68 -12.26
C GLY A 58 -13.36 17.83 -11.00
N ASN A 59 -13.64 16.54 -11.16
CA ASN A 59 -13.88 15.60 -10.05
C ASN A 59 -12.67 15.40 -9.14
N PHE A 60 -11.44 15.63 -9.62
CA PHE A 60 -10.24 15.44 -8.81
C PHE A 60 -10.12 16.39 -7.63
N ARG A 61 -10.67 17.60 -7.75
CA ARG A 61 -10.77 18.51 -6.62
C ARG A 61 -11.54 17.89 -5.46
N ASN A 62 -12.58 17.12 -5.75
CA ASN A 62 -13.33 16.40 -4.72
C ASN A 62 -12.51 15.21 -4.20
N VAL A 63 -11.80 14.48 -5.06
CA VAL A 63 -10.88 13.40 -4.62
C VAL A 63 -9.81 13.92 -3.65
N LEU A 64 -9.20 15.07 -3.93
CA LEU A 64 -8.23 15.70 -3.01
C LEU A 64 -8.91 16.20 -1.73
N GLY A 65 -10.14 16.71 -1.81
CA GLY A 65 -10.94 17.05 -0.63
C GLY A 65 -11.20 15.82 0.25
N TRP A 66 -11.59 14.69 -0.34
CA TRP A 66 -11.78 13.42 0.35
C TRP A 66 -10.49 12.94 1.00
N LEU A 67 -9.38 12.95 0.26
CA LEU A 67 -8.06 12.60 0.80
C LEU A 67 -7.65 13.51 1.96
N THR A 68 -7.95 14.81 1.88
CA THR A 68 -7.67 15.75 2.98
C THR A 68 -8.44 15.38 4.25
N ILE A 69 -9.68 14.92 4.13
CA ILE A 69 -10.49 14.45 5.26
C ILE A 69 -9.90 13.17 5.86
N LEU A 70 -9.48 12.21 5.05
CA LEU A 70 -8.85 10.99 5.55
C LEU A 70 -7.51 11.26 6.25
N LEU A 71 -6.68 12.15 5.70
CA LEU A 71 -5.44 12.59 6.34
C LEU A 71 -5.70 13.35 7.64
N TYR A 72 -6.78 14.11 7.70
CA TYR A 72 -7.24 14.72 8.96
C TYR A 72 -7.56 13.65 10.00
N PHE A 73 -8.26 12.57 9.63
CA PHE A 73 -8.50 11.45 10.54
C PHE A 73 -7.20 10.81 11.01
N SER A 74 -6.22 10.59 10.13
CA SER A 74 -4.89 10.09 10.52
C SER A 74 -4.23 10.94 11.59
N ILE A 75 -4.38 12.27 11.53
CA ILE A 75 -3.80 13.19 12.51
C ILE A 75 -4.61 13.14 13.82
N ILE A 76 -5.93 13.28 13.75
CA ILE A 76 -6.80 13.34 14.93
C ILE A 76 -6.75 12.05 15.75
N TYR A 77 -6.91 10.89 15.12
CA TYR A 77 -6.85 9.61 15.83
C TYR A 77 -5.47 9.38 16.46
N THR A 78 -4.38 9.77 15.78
CA THR A 78 -3.04 9.68 16.37
C THR A 78 -2.92 10.58 17.61
N LEU A 79 -3.44 11.82 17.56
CA LEU A 79 -3.44 12.71 18.73
C LEU A 79 -4.26 12.13 19.89
N PHE A 80 -5.47 11.65 19.62
CA PHE A 80 -6.33 11.04 20.62
C PHE A 80 -5.74 9.76 21.19
N TYR A 81 -5.09 8.92 20.38
CA TYR A 81 -4.42 7.71 20.85
C TYR A 81 -3.30 8.02 21.85
N HIS A 82 -2.54 9.09 21.63
CA HIS A 82 -1.46 9.47 22.55
C HIS A 82 -1.93 10.21 23.79
N VAL A 83 -2.88 11.14 23.66
CA VAL A 83 -3.34 11.98 24.78
C VAL A 83 -4.47 11.31 25.57
N TRP A 84 -5.22 10.40 24.96
CA TRP A 84 -6.39 9.77 25.54
C TRP A 84 -6.54 8.31 25.10
N GLN A 85 -7.57 7.98 24.30
CA GLN A 85 -7.96 6.64 23.86
C GLN A 85 -8.65 6.66 22.48
N ILE A 86 -8.66 5.55 21.76
CA ILE A 86 -9.48 5.35 20.55
C ILE A 86 -10.79 4.67 20.96
N ASN A 87 -11.87 5.43 21.06
CA ASN A 87 -13.20 4.93 21.43
C ASN A 87 -14.31 5.72 20.72
N ALA A 88 -15.55 5.53 21.15
CA ALA A 88 -16.75 6.21 20.64
C ALA A 88 -16.61 7.75 20.56
N ILE A 89 -16.02 8.39 21.57
CA ILE A 89 -15.86 9.86 21.58
C ILE A 89 -14.84 10.28 20.52
N THR A 90 -13.75 9.53 20.33
CA THR A 90 -12.78 9.80 19.27
C THR A 90 -13.43 9.69 17.89
N PHE A 91 -14.26 8.67 17.67
CA PHE A 91 -15.04 8.51 16.44
C PHE A 91 -16.03 9.68 16.23
N LEU A 92 -16.87 9.98 17.22
CA LEU A 92 -17.87 11.06 17.14
C LEU A 92 -17.20 12.42 16.97
N PHE A 93 -16.11 12.70 17.68
CA PHE A 93 -15.33 13.92 17.52
C PHE A 93 -14.79 14.03 16.10
N ALA A 94 -14.17 13.00 15.56
CA ALA A 94 -13.66 13.01 14.19
C ALA A 94 -14.79 13.23 13.17
N LEU A 95 -15.92 12.53 13.33
CA LEU A 95 -17.07 12.61 12.44
C LEU A 95 -17.73 14.00 12.45
N ILE A 96 -17.93 14.60 13.62
CA ILE A 96 -18.61 15.88 13.81
C ILE A 96 -17.68 17.07 13.49
N SER A 97 -16.39 16.97 13.84
CA SER A 97 -15.44 18.07 13.62
C SER A 97 -15.21 18.38 12.15
N VAL A 98 -15.26 17.39 11.25
CA VAL A 98 -15.10 17.60 9.79
C VAL A 98 -16.10 18.62 9.22
N PRO A 99 -17.43 18.41 9.30
CA PRO A 99 -18.40 19.37 8.76
C PRO A 99 -18.32 20.72 9.48
N LEU A 100 -18.07 20.76 10.80
CA LEU A 100 -17.93 22.01 11.54
C LEU A 100 -16.73 22.85 11.06
N ILE A 101 -15.55 22.24 10.95
CA ILE A 101 -14.33 22.91 10.48
C ILE A 101 -14.54 23.41 9.05
N ILE A 102 -15.06 22.55 8.17
CA ILE A 102 -15.29 22.91 6.76
C ILE A 102 -16.32 24.04 6.64
N GLU A 103 -17.40 24.00 7.41
CA GLU A 103 -18.45 25.03 7.40
C GLU A 103 -17.94 26.36 7.95
N PHE A 104 -17.18 26.33 9.05
CA PHE A 104 -16.52 27.51 9.60
C PHE A 104 -15.56 28.15 8.57
N TRP A 105 -14.79 27.32 7.86
CA TRP A 105 -13.86 27.82 6.85
C TRP A 105 -14.57 28.35 5.60
N SER A 106 -15.64 27.67 5.17
CA SER A 106 -16.51 28.15 4.09
C SER A 106 -17.15 29.50 4.43
N TRP A 107 -17.65 29.64 5.67
CA TRP A 107 -18.22 30.88 6.20
C TRP A 107 -17.22 32.03 6.12
N ARG A 108 -16.02 31.82 6.69
CA ARG A 108 -14.97 32.83 6.76
C ARG A 108 -14.50 33.30 5.39
N LEU A 109 -14.56 32.43 4.38
CA LEU A 109 -14.15 32.73 3.01
C LEU A 109 -15.30 33.20 2.11
N ASN A 110 -16.53 33.25 2.64
CA ASN A 110 -17.77 33.57 1.92
C ASN A 110 -17.88 32.82 0.57
N LYS A 111 -17.60 31.52 0.57
CA LYS A 111 -17.58 30.70 -0.66
C LYS A 111 -18.94 30.07 -0.92
N GLN A 112 -19.44 30.25 -2.13
CA GLN A 112 -20.60 29.52 -2.63
C GLN A 112 -20.16 28.16 -3.19
N HIS A 113 -20.99 27.14 -2.94
CA HIS A 113 -20.71 25.76 -3.31
C HIS A 113 -21.85 25.22 -4.19
N TYR A 114 -21.54 24.78 -5.40
CA TYR A 114 -22.56 24.34 -6.37
C TYR A 114 -22.53 22.84 -6.58
N PHE A 115 -23.48 22.12 -5.99
CA PHE A 115 -23.61 20.67 -6.10
C PHE A 115 -24.35 20.28 -7.38
N PHE A 116 -24.06 19.10 -7.94
CA PHE A 116 -24.77 18.55 -9.11
C PHE A 116 -24.92 19.52 -10.30
N THR A 117 -23.80 20.05 -10.79
CA THR A 117 -23.76 21.05 -11.86
C THR A 117 -24.26 20.54 -13.22
N THR A 118 -24.34 19.23 -13.42
CA THR A 118 -24.85 18.59 -14.65
C THR A 118 -25.45 17.22 -14.33
N LEU A 119 -26.67 17.15 -13.79
CA LEU A 119 -27.53 15.97 -13.96
C LEU A 119 -28.23 16.10 -15.32
N ASP A 120 -27.44 16.24 -16.38
CA ASP A 120 -27.95 15.93 -17.71
C ASP A 120 -28.01 14.41 -17.74
N ILE A 121 -29.14 13.82 -17.36
CA ILE A 121 -29.45 12.45 -17.76
C ILE A 121 -29.61 12.56 -19.27
N PRO A 122 -28.60 12.16 -20.08
CA PRO A 122 -28.76 12.26 -21.51
C PRO A 122 -29.94 11.35 -21.84
N SER A 123 -30.97 11.88 -22.48
CA SER A 123 -32.00 11.01 -23.06
C SER A 123 -31.26 9.96 -23.89
N ILE A 124 -31.55 8.68 -23.63
CA ILE A 124 -30.88 7.56 -24.29
C ILE A 124 -31.34 7.57 -25.74
N ARG A 125 -30.70 8.40 -26.56
CA ARG A 125 -30.91 8.44 -28.00
C ARG A 125 -30.19 7.23 -28.58
N LEU A 126 -30.85 6.45 -29.44
CA LEU A 126 -30.24 5.29 -30.12
C LEU A 126 -28.88 5.63 -30.79
N ALA A 127 -28.71 6.87 -31.26
CA ALA A 127 -27.45 7.36 -31.83
C ALA A 127 -26.24 7.29 -30.87
N ASN A 128 -26.45 7.24 -29.55
CA ASN A 128 -25.40 7.17 -28.52
C ASN A 128 -25.11 5.74 -28.04
N ILE A 129 -25.82 4.71 -28.54
CA ILE A 129 -25.62 3.31 -28.14
C ILE A 129 -24.15 2.88 -28.27
N LYS A 130 -23.43 3.33 -29.32
CA LYS A 130 -22.00 3.05 -29.50
C LYS A 130 -21.13 3.53 -28.33
N ASN A 131 -21.51 4.62 -27.66
CA ASN A 131 -20.79 5.15 -26.49
C ASN A 131 -21.11 4.41 -25.18
N ILE A 132 -22.12 3.54 -25.18
CA ILE A 132 -22.56 2.75 -24.03
C ILE A 132 -22.05 1.30 -24.16
N ILE A 133 -22.09 0.72 -25.36
CA ILE A 133 -21.68 -0.68 -25.60
C ILE A 133 -20.29 -0.98 -25.04
N LEU A 134 -19.29 -0.15 -25.36
CA LEU A 134 -17.91 -0.42 -24.98
C LEU A 134 -17.68 -0.34 -23.46
N PRO A 135 -18.15 0.71 -22.75
CA PRO A 135 -18.20 0.71 -21.28
C PRO A 135 -18.96 -0.47 -20.66
N THR A 136 -20.12 -0.83 -21.21
CA THR A 136 -20.93 -1.95 -20.68
C THR A 136 -20.21 -3.28 -20.85
N LEU A 137 -19.63 -3.54 -22.03
CA LEU A 137 -18.84 -4.75 -22.28
C LEU A 137 -17.62 -4.83 -21.36
N PHE A 138 -16.95 -3.70 -21.13
CA PHE A 138 -15.86 -3.60 -20.17
C PHE A 138 -16.34 -3.98 -18.76
N LEU A 139 -17.43 -3.38 -18.27
CA LEU A 139 -17.97 -3.67 -16.93
C LEU A 139 -18.42 -5.13 -16.78
N ILE A 140 -19.02 -5.72 -17.82
CA ILE A 140 -19.36 -7.15 -17.83
C ILE A 140 -18.08 -7.99 -17.73
N THR A 141 -17.02 -7.63 -18.47
CA THR A 141 -15.74 -8.35 -18.44
C THR A 141 -15.09 -8.28 -17.04
N GLU A 142 -15.12 -7.11 -16.40
CA GLU A 142 -14.63 -6.96 -15.02
C GLU A 142 -15.47 -7.75 -14.02
N LEU A 143 -16.80 -7.75 -14.16
CA LEU A 143 -17.70 -8.54 -13.31
C LEU A 143 -17.43 -10.04 -13.45
N LEU A 144 -17.27 -10.53 -14.69
CA LEU A 144 -16.88 -11.92 -14.95
C LEU A 144 -15.51 -12.25 -14.35
N THR A 145 -14.57 -11.30 -14.36
CA THR A 145 -13.26 -11.45 -13.72
C THR A 145 -13.39 -11.60 -12.20
N ILE A 146 -14.19 -10.76 -11.54
CA ILE A 146 -14.48 -10.89 -10.11
C ILE A 146 -15.10 -12.25 -9.79
N ILE A 147 -16.12 -12.67 -10.56
CA ILE A 147 -16.79 -13.97 -10.37
C ILE A 147 -15.80 -15.12 -10.53
N LEU A 148 -14.88 -15.04 -11.50
CA LEU A 148 -13.86 -16.06 -11.69
C LEU A 148 -12.88 -16.11 -10.51
N LEU A 149 -12.41 -14.96 -10.04
CA LEU A 149 -11.48 -14.86 -8.91
C LEU A 149 -12.08 -15.46 -7.63
N THR A 150 -13.31 -15.08 -7.29
CA THR A 150 -13.98 -15.59 -6.08
C THR A 150 -14.30 -17.08 -6.17
N ARG A 151 -14.70 -17.58 -7.35
CA ARG A 151 -14.93 -19.03 -7.55
C ARG A 151 -13.65 -19.87 -7.51
N ARG A 152 -12.49 -19.24 -7.71
CA ARG A 152 -11.18 -19.92 -7.70
C ARG A 152 -10.41 -19.71 -6.40
N SER A 153 -10.96 -18.98 -5.43
CA SER A 153 -10.33 -18.81 -4.12
C SER A 153 -10.12 -20.14 -3.42
N SER A 154 -9.10 -20.24 -2.57
CA SER A 154 -8.80 -21.47 -1.84
C SER A 154 -8.23 -21.17 -0.45
N VAL A 155 -8.48 -22.10 0.47
CA VAL A 155 -7.93 -22.12 1.84
C VAL A 155 -6.77 -23.12 1.98
N GLU A 156 -6.37 -23.76 0.89
CA GLU A 156 -5.25 -24.69 0.82
C GLU A 156 -3.92 -23.96 0.59
N ILE A 157 -2.81 -24.71 0.67
CA ILE A 157 -1.46 -24.19 0.46
C ILE A 157 -1.24 -23.79 -1.00
N ILE A 158 -0.92 -22.51 -1.22
CA ILE A 158 -0.68 -21.93 -2.54
C ILE A 158 0.50 -20.95 -2.44
N ARG A 159 1.44 -21.03 -3.40
CA ARG A 159 2.61 -20.15 -3.50
C ARG A 159 2.34 -18.93 -4.36
N SER A 160 1.41 -19.06 -5.29
CA SER A 160 1.09 -18.04 -6.29
C SER A 160 -0.39 -18.09 -6.66
N PRO A 161 -1.08 -16.93 -6.80
CA PRO A 161 -2.47 -16.93 -7.26
C PRO A 161 -2.60 -17.52 -8.67
N TRP A 162 -1.51 -17.55 -9.44
CA TRP A 162 -1.47 -18.09 -10.80
C TRP A 162 -1.61 -19.61 -10.86
N GLU A 163 -1.42 -20.33 -9.74
CA GLU A 163 -1.67 -21.78 -9.66
C GLU A 163 -3.16 -22.10 -9.78
N LEU A 164 -4.02 -21.21 -9.25
CA LEU A 164 -5.47 -21.35 -9.31
C LEU A 164 -6.08 -20.72 -10.55
N LEU A 165 -5.44 -19.66 -11.05
CA LEU A 165 -5.94 -18.83 -12.14
C LEU A 165 -5.35 -19.29 -13.48
N GLY A 166 -6.12 -20.10 -14.21
CA GLY A 166 -5.76 -20.54 -15.56
C GLY A 166 -5.98 -19.47 -16.66
N TYR A 167 -5.85 -19.89 -17.91
CA TYR A 167 -5.95 -19.03 -19.10
C TYR A 167 -7.23 -18.16 -19.17
N LYS A 168 -8.35 -18.62 -18.57
CA LYS A 168 -9.62 -17.88 -18.54
C LYS A 168 -9.47 -16.51 -17.86
N PHE A 169 -8.67 -16.42 -16.80
CA PHE A 169 -8.41 -15.15 -16.11
C PHE A 169 -7.64 -14.20 -17.03
N TRP A 170 -6.54 -14.67 -17.61
CA TRP A 170 -5.71 -13.87 -18.51
C TRP A 170 -6.48 -13.40 -19.75
N THR A 171 -7.35 -14.23 -20.32
CA THR A 171 -8.21 -13.82 -21.44
C THR A 171 -9.15 -12.67 -21.04
N LEU A 172 -9.85 -12.80 -19.90
CA LEU A 172 -10.74 -11.74 -19.42
C LEU A 172 -9.97 -10.45 -19.13
N LEU A 173 -8.81 -10.55 -18.49
CA LEU A 173 -7.95 -9.40 -18.19
C LEU A 173 -7.47 -8.71 -19.47
N ILE A 174 -6.95 -9.47 -20.45
CA ILE A 174 -6.50 -8.94 -21.76
C ILE A 174 -7.65 -8.24 -22.47
N VAL A 175 -8.84 -8.86 -22.51
CA VAL A 175 -10.03 -8.25 -23.12
C VAL A 175 -10.37 -6.94 -22.40
N ALA A 176 -10.48 -6.93 -21.07
CA ALA A 176 -10.77 -5.73 -20.30
C ALA A 176 -9.75 -4.60 -20.58
N SER A 177 -8.46 -4.92 -20.58
CA SER A 177 -7.38 -3.98 -20.89
C SER A 177 -7.47 -3.44 -22.33
N ILE A 178 -7.76 -4.30 -23.33
CA ILE A 178 -7.96 -3.87 -24.72
C ILE A 178 -9.14 -2.90 -24.82
N LEU A 179 -10.29 -3.23 -24.23
CA LEU A 179 -11.47 -2.37 -24.25
C LEU A 179 -11.17 -1.01 -23.60
N LEU A 180 -10.45 -1.00 -22.47
CA LEU A 180 -10.05 0.23 -21.78
C LEU A 180 -9.07 1.09 -22.60
N VAL A 181 -8.09 0.47 -23.26
CA VAL A 181 -7.15 1.14 -24.17
C VAL A 181 -7.88 1.73 -25.38
N ILE A 182 -8.80 0.98 -26.00
CA ILE A 182 -9.63 1.45 -27.11
C ILE A 182 -10.44 2.68 -26.67
N MET A 183 -11.12 2.60 -25.53
CA MET A 183 -11.86 3.73 -24.95
C MET A 183 -10.95 4.94 -24.72
N THR A 184 -9.73 4.71 -24.24
CA THR A 184 -8.77 5.79 -23.99
C THR A 184 -8.33 6.51 -25.28
N ILE A 185 -8.13 5.76 -26.36
CA ILE A 185 -7.70 6.30 -27.66
C ILE A 185 -8.88 6.98 -28.38
N GLN A 186 -10.09 6.43 -28.29
CA GLN A 186 -11.27 6.89 -29.02
C GLN A 186 -12.04 8.02 -28.30
N ASN A 187 -12.24 7.91 -26.98
CA ASN A 187 -13.21 8.72 -26.26
C ASN A 187 -12.76 10.18 -26.06
N LYS A 188 -13.72 11.10 -26.15
CA LYS A 188 -13.53 12.53 -25.89
C LYS A 188 -13.75 12.89 -24.42
N LYS A 189 -14.53 12.09 -23.67
CA LYS A 189 -14.88 12.32 -22.27
C LYS A 189 -13.92 11.58 -21.33
N SER A 190 -12.98 12.33 -20.75
CA SER A 190 -11.95 11.76 -19.86
C SER A 190 -12.47 11.22 -18.53
N THR A 191 -13.58 11.77 -18.01
CA THR A 191 -14.05 11.42 -16.66
C THR A 191 -14.59 9.99 -16.57
N ILE A 192 -15.36 9.54 -17.57
CA ILE A 192 -15.90 8.17 -17.60
C ILE A 192 -14.74 7.17 -17.73
N VAL A 193 -13.81 7.42 -18.66
CA VAL A 193 -12.64 6.54 -18.85
C VAL A 193 -11.78 6.47 -17.60
N LEU A 194 -11.59 7.60 -16.90
CA LEU A 194 -10.84 7.61 -15.64
C LEU A 194 -11.53 6.81 -14.52
N PHE A 195 -12.88 6.88 -14.44
CA PHE A 195 -13.65 6.06 -13.53
C PHE A 195 -13.51 4.56 -13.86
N LEU A 196 -13.66 4.17 -15.13
CA LEU A 196 -13.45 2.78 -15.58
C LEU A 196 -12.00 2.32 -15.35
N THR A 197 -11.02 3.21 -15.51
CA THR A 197 -9.61 2.95 -15.16
C THR A 197 -9.45 2.69 -13.67
N SER A 198 -10.18 3.41 -12.83
CA SER A 198 -10.18 3.18 -11.38
C SER A 198 -10.76 1.80 -11.05
N ILE A 199 -11.86 1.39 -11.68
CA ILE A 199 -12.39 0.02 -11.53
C ILE A 199 -11.34 -1.02 -11.94
N HIS A 200 -10.69 -0.86 -13.10
CA HIS A 200 -9.65 -1.79 -13.55
C HIS A 200 -8.51 -1.91 -12.53
N PHE A 201 -8.00 -0.77 -12.03
CA PHE A 201 -6.94 -0.76 -11.01
C PHE A 201 -7.37 -1.41 -9.70
N PHE A 202 -8.65 -1.30 -9.32
CA PHE A 202 -9.20 -2.00 -8.17
C PHE A 202 -9.14 -3.52 -8.36
N ILE A 203 -9.54 -4.03 -9.53
CA ILE A 203 -9.46 -5.47 -9.84
C ILE A 203 -8.02 -5.95 -9.83
N LEU A 204 -7.11 -5.19 -10.46
CA LEU A 204 -5.68 -5.51 -10.48
C LEU A 204 -5.08 -5.61 -9.07
N ALA A 205 -5.43 -4.72 -8.16
CA ALA A 205 -4.91 -4.71 -6.79
C ALA A 205 -5.62 -5.72 -5.85
N SER A 206 -6.82 -6.18 -6.21
CA SER A 206 -7.68 -6.99 -5.32
C SER A 206 -7.53 -8.50 -5.50
N VAL A 207 -6.65 -8.99 -6.38
CA VAL A 207 -6.49 -10.44 -6.62
C VAL A 207 -6.16 -11.17 -5.32
N ALA A 208 -5.25 -10.66 -4.49
CA ALA A 208 -4.90 -11.30 -3.21
C ALA A 208 -6.11 -11.41 -2.27
N TRP A 209 -6.89 -10.32 -2.12
CA TRP A 209 -8.08 -10.32 -1.27
C TRP A 209 -9.14 -11.32 -1.76
N LEU A 210 -9.32 -11.44 -3.07
CA LEU A 210 -10.34 -12.32 -3.66
C LEU A 210 -9.92 -13.80 -3.72
N VAL A 211 -8.62 -14.09 -3.83
CA VAL A 211 -8.09 -15.44 -4.01
C VAL A 211 -7.68 -16.11 -2.71
N TYR A 212 -7.27 -15.34 -1.69
CA TYR A 212 -6.84 -15.84 -0.38
C TYR A 212 -7.85 -15.43 0.72
N PRO A 213 -8.91 -16.22 0.98
CA PRO A 213 -9.97 -15.85 1.93
C PRO A 213 -9.43 -15.64 3.36
N LEU A 214 -8.49 -16.49 3.78
CA LEU A 214 -7.85 -16.41 5.10
C LEU A 214 -6.84 -15.25 5.21
N GLY A 215 -6.43 -14.66 4.08
CA GLY A 215 -5.47 -13.56 4.01
C GLY A 215 -4.12 -13.98 3.41
N PHE A 216 -3.28 -12.98 3.15
CA PHE A 216 -2.03 -13.15 2.41
C PHE A 216 -0.93 -12.23 2.95
N GLY A 217 0.27 -12.78 3.11
CA GLY A 217 1.43 -12.11 3.70
C GLY A 217 1.41 -12.11 5.23
N TYR A 218 2.58 -11.94 5.86
CA TYR A 218 2.72 -11.95 7.32
C TYR A 218 2.31 -10.60 7.95
N ASP A 219 2.96 -9.50 7.55
CA ASP A 219 2.75 -8.14 8.09
C ASP A 219 1.28 -7.73 8.30
N PRO A 220 0.34 -8.02 7.39
CA PRO A 220 -1.07 -7.66 7.57
C PRO A 220 -1.70 -8.22 8.83
N PHE A 221 -1.32 -9.43 9.25
CA PHE A 221 -1.86 -10.08 10.44
C PHE A 221 -1.36 -9.40 11.72
N LEU A 222 -0.09 -8.98 11.77
CA LEU A 222 0.44 -8.21 12.91
C LEU A 222 -0.30 -6.89 13.07
N HIS A 223 -0.51 -6.19 11.96
CA HIS A 223 -1.24 -4.93 11.96
C HIS A 223 -2.72 -5.14 12.33
N GLN A 224 -3.35 -6.20 11.81
CA GLN A 224 -4.73 -6.55 12.15
C GLN A 224 -4.89 -6.87 13.63
N ALA A 225 -4.05 -7.73 14.20
CA ALA A 225 -4.10 -8.08 15.62
C ALA A 225 -3.87 -6.86 16.51
N ALA A 226 -2.92 -5.98 16.17
CA ALA A 226 -2.73 -4.73 16.90
C ALA A 226 -3.98 -3.83 16.84
N MET A 227 -4.65 -3.75 15.69
CA MET A 227 -5.89 -3.00 15.57
C MET A 227 -7.03 -3.62 16.37
N GLU A 228 -7.18 -4.95 16.38
CA GLU A 228 -8.20 -5.64 17.18
C GLU A 228 -7.99 -5.45 18.68
N VAL A 229 -6.75 -5.49 19.16
CA VAL A 229 -6.43 -5.15 20.55
C VAL A 229 -6.82 -3.71 20.86
N ILE A 230 -6.43 -2.75 20.01
CA ILE A 230 -6.79 -1.34 20.19
C ILE A 230 -8.31 -1.13 20.13
N ASP A 231 -9.04 -1.85 19.28
CA ASP A 231 -10.50 -1.75 19.20
C ASP A 231 -11.16 -2.22 20.51
N LYS A 232 -10.69 -3.35 21.07
CA LYS A 232 -11.21 -3.92 22.32
C LYS A 232 -10.82 -3.12 23.56
N THR A 233 -9.59 -2.61 23.61
CA THR A 233 -9.00 -2.01 24.82
C THR A 233 -8.81 -0.49 24.72
N SER A 234 -9.23 0.10 23.60
CA SER A 234 -9.04 1.49 23.21
C SER A 234 -7.59 1.96 23.01
N THR A 235 -6.56 1.25 23.50
CA THR A 235 -5.13 1.56 23.31
C THR A 235 -4.24 0.32 23.46
N ILE A 236 -2.99 0.38 22.99
CA ILE A 236 -1.97 -0.66 23.25
C ILE A 236 -0.70 0.00 23.80
N GLN A 237 0.03 -0.68 24.69
CA GLN A 237 1.29 -0.19 25.25
C GLN A 237 2.49 -1.02 24.74
N PRO A 238 3.65 -0.39 24.47
CA PRO A 238 3.89 1.06 24.50
C PRO A 238 3.17 1.78 23.35
N ARG A 239 2.67 2.99 23.61
CA ARG A 239 2.03 3.83 22.58
C ARG A 239 3.08 4.33 21.58
N LEU A 240 3.11 3.72 20.39
CA LEU A 240 3.98 4.14 19.30
C LEU A 240 3.27 5.16 18.40
N PHE A 241 4.00 6.16 17.90
CA PHE A 241 3.48 7.13 16.92
C PHE A 241 3.38 6.57 15.50
N LEU A 242 4.05 5.45 15.24
CA LEU A 242 4.11 4.83 13.92
C LEU A 242 2.81 4.08 13.63
N TYR A 243 2.41 4.05 12.36
CA TYR A 243 1.33 3.21 11.82
C TYR A 243 -0.10 3.64 12.18
N LEU A 244 -0.29 4.33 13.30
CA LEU A 244 -1.60 4.79 13.78
C LEU A 244 -2.37 5.58 12.72
N GLY A 245 -1.68 6.36 11.89
CA GLY A 245 -2.33 7.10 10.81
C GLY A 245 -3.07 6.22 9.79
N GLN A 246 -2.61 4.99 9.54
CA GLN A 246 -3.30 4.03 8.66
C GLN A 246 -4.41 3.32 9.43
N TYR A 247 -4.15 2.91 10.68
CA TYR A 247 -5.17 2.30 11.54
C TYR A 247 -6.37 3.24 11.73
N SER A 248 -6.12 4.55 11.77
CA SER A 248 -7.16 5.59 11.83
C SER A 248 -8.15 5.50 10.68
N TRP A 249 -7.69 5.19 9.45
CA TRP A 249 -8.58 4.99 8.30
C TRP A 249 -9.43 3.74 8.52
N THR A 250 -8.80 2.67 9.00
CA THR A 250 -9.48 1.41 9.28
C THR A 250 -10.52 1.55 10.38
N PHE A 251 -10.18 2.10 11.55
CA PHE A 251 -11.12 2.33 12.66
C PHE A 251 -12.26 3.23 12.25
N PHE A 252 -11.96 4.36 11.59
CA PHE A 252 -13.01 5.28 11.18
C PHE A 252 -13.99 4.62 10.20
N LEU A 253 -13.49 3.90 9.19
CA LEU A 253 -14.35 3.22 8.21
C LEU A 253 -15.04 1.98 8.79
N HIS A 254 -14.42 1.27 9.73
CA HIS A 254 -15.04 0.19 10.51
C HIS A 254 -16.27 0.71 11.26
N SER A 255 -16.12 1.77 12.04
CA SER A 255 -17.24 2.40 12.75
C SER A 255 -18.25 3.03 11.78
N LEU A 256 -17.81 3.60 10.66
CA LEU A 256 -18.73 4.26 9.73
C LEU A 256 -19.57 3.27 8.90
N TRP A 257 -18.96 2.19 8.43
CA TRP A 257 -19.59 1.20 7.55
C TRP A 257 -20.12 -0.03 8.29
N GLN A 258 -19.82 -0.20 9.58
CA GLN A 258 -20.28 -1.35 10.38
C GLN A 258 -19.82 -2.69 9.78
N LEU A 259 -18.65 -2.70 9.16
CA LEU A 259 -18.01 -3.89 8.60
C LEU A 259 -16.83 -4.31 9.47
N PRO A 260 -16.49 -5.61 9.57
CA PRO A 260 -15.36 -6.07 10.39
C PRO A 260 -14.05 -5.34 10.08
N ILE A 261 -13.24 -5.07 11.11
CA ILE A 261 -11.92 -4.40 10.99
C ILE A 261 -11.04 -5.10 9.95
N ALA A 262 -11.00 -6.43 9.99
CA ALA A 262 -10.23 -7.25 9.04
C ALA A 262 -10.64 -6.98 7.58
N THR A 263 -11.94 -6.91 7.30
CA THR A 263 -12.47 -6.64 5.95
C THR A 263 -12.10 -5.24 5.48
N ILE A 264 -12.26 -4.23 6.36
CA ILE A 264 -11.86 -2.86 6.04
C ILE A 264 -10.37 -2.81 5.77
N ASN A 265 -9.54 -3.37 6.64
CA ASN A 265 -8.09 -3.35 6.49
C ASN A 265 -7.65 -3.95 5.16
N LYS A 266 -8.19 -5.11 4.76
CA LYS A 266 -7.89 -5.74 3.46
C LYS A 266 -8.26 -4.86 2.26
N LEU A 267 -9.26 -3.99 2.37
CA LEU A 267 -9.78 -3.17 1.29
C LEU A 267 -9.27 -1.73 1.22
N VAL A 268 -8.81 -1.14 2.34
CA VAL A 268 -8.43 0.28 2.40
C VAL A 268 -7.41 0.62 1.32
N LEU A 269 -6.31 -0.13 1.20
CA LEU A 269 -5.27 0.20 0.24
C LEU A 269 -5.67 -0.08 -1.22
N PRO A 270 -6.25 -1.24 -1.60
CA PRO A 270 -6.71 -1.45 -2.97
C PRO A 270 -7.71 -0.38 -3.44
N ILE A 271 -8.63 0.06 -2.57
CA ILE A 271 -9.56 1.15 -2.87
C ILE A 271 -8.81 2.48 -2.99
N ALA A 272 -7.93 2.80 -2.05
CA ALA A 272 -7.15 4.04 -2.11
C ALA A 272 -6.27 4.10 -3.38
N PHE A 273 -5.60 3.00 -3.73
CA PHE A 273 -4.76 2.90 -4.93
C PHE A 273 -5.59 3.10 -6.20
N SER A 274 -6.71 2.41 -6.30
CA SER A 274 -7.59 2.46 -7.48
C SER A 274 -8.15 3.86 -7.75
N ILE A 275 -8.33 4.68 -6.72
CA ILE A 275 -8.79 6.06 -6.85
C ILE A 275 -7.61 7.02 -6.98
N LEU A 276 -6.69 7.04 -6.02
CA LEU A 276 -5.64 8.05 -5.91
C LEU A 276 -4.60 7.94 -7.02
N TRP A 277 -4.22 6.72 -7.42
CA TRP A 277 -3.17 6.53 -8.41
C TRP A 277 -3.61 7.02 -9.80
N PRO A 278 -4.71 6.53 -10.41
CA PRO A 278 -5.17 7.03 -11.71
C PRO A 278 -5.45 8.53 -11.71
N HIS A 279 -6.08 9.04 -10.66
CA HIS A 279 -6.48 10.44 -10.61
C HIS A 279 -5.29 11.39 -10.43
N SER A 280 -4.38 11.10 -9.50
CA SER A 280 -3.20 11.95 -9.27
C SER A 280 -2.32 12.03 -10.51
N LEU A 281 -2.08 10.90 -11.18
CA LEU A 281 -1.39 10.82 -12.46
C LEU A 281 -2.10 11.60 -13.55
N TYR A 282 -3.36 11.26 -13.85
CA TYR A 282 -4.09 11.88 -14.96
C TYR A 282 -4.14 13.40 -14.81
N TYR A 283 -4.49 13.91 -13.63
CA TYR A 283 -4.61 15.35 -13.41
C TYR A 283 -3.25 16.03 -13.25
N GLY A 284 -2.28 15.38 -12.62
CA GLY A 284 -0.89 15.84 -12.56
C GLY A 284 -0.30 16.05 -13.95
N LEU A 285 -0.48 15.08 -14.84
CA LEU A 285 -0.02 15.13 -16.22
C LEU A 285 -0.84 16.12 -17.07
N ASN A 286 -2.18 16.02 -17.04
CA ASN A 286 -3.05 16.84 -17.88
C ASN A 286 -3.09 18.32 -17.47
N LYS A 287 -3.14 18.62 -16.17
CA LYS A 287 -3.30 20.00 -15.66
C LYS A 287 -1.99 20.58 -15.15
N GLY A 288 -1.16 19.75 -14.54
CA GLY A 288 0.17 20.13 -14.08
C GLY A 288 1.11 20.31 -15.28
N PHE A 289 1.46 19.20 -15.93
CA PHE A 289 2.37 19.15 -17.10
C PHE A 289 1.71 19.60 -18.42
N ARG A 290 0.40 19.85 -18.43
CA ARG A 290 -0.37 20.31 -19.60
C ARG A 290 -0.38 19.33 -20.78
N TRP A 291 -0.31 18.02 -20.49
CA TRP A 291 -0.38 17.01 -21.53
C TRP A 291 -1.79 16.87 -22.12
N PRO A 292 -1.94 16.46 -23.39
CA PRO A 292 -3.23 16.10 -23.95
C PRO A 292 -3.93 15.00 -23.14
N ARG A 293 -5.26 15.07 -23.06
CA ARG A 293 -6.08 14.16 -22.22
C ARG A 293 -5.82 12.68 -22.54
N LYS A 294 -5.83 12.32 -23.82
CA LYS A 294 -5.63 10.94 -24.28
C LYS A 294 -4.28 10.37 -23.85
N ILE A 295 -3.21 11.16 -24.01
CA ILE A 295 -1.86 10.74 -23.62
C ILE A 295 -1.73 10.65 -22.10
N SER A 296 -2.38 11.55 -21.37
CA SER A 296 -2.40 11.51 -19.90
C SER A 296 -3.08 10.23 -19.39
N LEU A 297 -4.18 9.80 -20.01
CA LEU A 297 -4.86 8.54 -19.66
C LEU A 297 -4.03 7.30 -20.04
N LEU A 298 -3.40 7.28 -21.23
CA LEU A 298 -2.48 6.19 -21.58
C LEU A 298 -1.28 6.11 -20.63
N ALA A 299 -0.75 7.27 -20.21
CA ALA A 299 0.33 7.34 -19.24
C ALA A 299 -0.07 6.79 -17.86
N VAL A 300 -1.35 6.88 -17.48
CA VAL A 300 -1.86 6.20 -16.27
C VAL A 300 -1.72 4.69 -16.42
N LEU A 301 -2.16 4.10 -17.53
CA LEU A 301 -2.03 2.66 -17.76
C LEU A 301 -0.56 2.22 -17.82
N LEU A 302 0.27 2.99 -18.51
CA LEU A 302 1.72 2.76 -18.59
C LEU A 302 2.43 2.82 -17.24
N SER A 303 1.92 3.62 -16.30
CA SER A 303 2.56 3.78 -14.99
C SER A 303 2.64 2.46 -14.20
N LEU A 304 1.85 1.45 -14.57
CA LEU A 304 1.92 0.11 -13.99
C LEU A 304 3.28 -0.56 -14.22
N PHE A 305 4.07 -0.13 -15.23
CA PHE A 305 5.44 -0.60 -15.44
C PHE A 305 6.35 -0.40 -14.22
N ALA A 306 6.02 0.55 -13.36
CA ALA A 306 6.69 0.76 -12.08
C ALA A 306 6.57 -0.43 -11.11
N GLY A 307 5.63 -1.33 -11.36
CA GLY A 307 5.13 -2.31 -10.40
C GLY A 307 4.12 -1.69 -9.44
N PHE A 308 3.13 -2.49 -9.05
CA PHE A 308 2.11 -2.11 -8.05
C PHE A 308 1.99 -3.15 -6.93
N ASN A 309 3.03 -3.96 -6.72
CA ASN A 309 3.12 -4.94 -5.63
C ASN A 309 2.82 -4.33 -4.24
N PHE A 310 3.15 -3.05 -3.99
CA PHE A 310 2.78 -2.40 -2.73
C PHE A 310 1.26 -2.26 -2.58
N ALA A 311 0.48 -2.20 -3.66
CA ALA A 311 -0.96 -1.93 -3.60
C ALA A 311 -1.82 -3.18 -3.31
N ILE A 312 -1.25 -4.38 -3.38
CA ILE A 312 -2.02 -5.64 -3.27
C ILE A 312 -2.39 -6.02 -1.83
N ILE A 313 -1.69 -5.43 -0.86
CA ILE A 313 -1.82 -5.70 0.57
C ILE A 313 -1.72 -4.38 1.35
N THR A 314 -2.67 -4.13 2.24
CA THR A 314 -2.62 -2.98 3.15
C THR A 314 -1.57 -3.15 4.22
N THR A 315 -0.55 -2.28 4.17
CA THR A 315 0.36 -1.99 5.29
C THR A 315 0.54 -0.48 5.41
N PRO A 316 0.94 0.04 6.59
CA PRO A 316 1.24 1.47 6.75
C PRO A 316 2.29 1.96 5.75
N GLN A 317 3.35 1.19 5.52
CA GLN A 317 4.39 1.51 4.54
C GLN A 317 3.83 1.64 3.12
N ASN A 318 2.99 0.69 2.70
CA ASN A 318 2.43 0.68 1.36
C ASN A 318 1.46 1.85 1.14
N LEU A 319 0.66 2.20 2.15
CA LEU A 319 -0.17 3.41 2.08
C LEU A 319 0.68 4.68 2.01
N ALA A 320 1.78 4.76 2.75
CA ALA A 320 2.70 5.89 2.66
C ALA A 320 3.32 6.02 1.25
N PHE A 321 3.68 4.92 0.59
CA PHE A 321 4.14 4.94 -0.80
C PHE A 321 3.11 5.54 -1.75
N LEU A 322 1.83 5.16 -1.61
CA LEU A 322 0.74 5.73 -2.40
C LEU A 322 0.58 7.24 -2.17
N LEU A 323 0.68 7.69 -0.91
CA LEU A 323 0.57 9.10 -0.56
C LEU A 323 1.76 9.93 -1.09
N VAL A 324 2.97 9.38 -1.05
CA VAL A 324 4.17 10.00 -1.66
C VAL A 324 4.01 10.10 -3.18
N ALA A 325 3.59 9.03 -3.85
CA ALA A 325 3.32 9.06 -5.29
C ALA A 325 2.24 10.11 -5.64
N THR A 326 1.16 10.15 -4.87
CA THR A 326 0.09 11.16 -5.02
C THR A 326 0.66 12.57 -4.91
N PHE A 327 1.48 12.85 -3.91
CA PHE A 327 2.15 14.14 -3.72
C PHE A 327 3.06 14.50 -4.90
N ILE A 328 3.88 13.55 -5.39
CA ILE A 328 4.79 13.75 -6.53
C ILE A 328 4.03 14.17 -7.79
N PHE A 329 2.93 13.49 -8.11
CA PHE A 329 2.18 13.76 -9.35
C PHE A 329 1.37 15.05 -9.30
N ILE A 330 0.81 15.42 -8.16
CA ILE A 330 0.07 16.69 -8.02
C ILE A 330 0.99 17.89 -7.79
N LEU A 331 2.27 17.68 -7.44
CA LEU A 331 3.26 18.72 -7.19
C LEU A 331 3.27 19.86 -8.24
N PRO A 332 3.24 19.60 -9.57
CA PRO A 332 3.20 20.68 -10.58
C PRO A 332 1.93 21.54 -10.54
N VAL A 333 0.84 21.02 -9.96
CA VAL A 333 -0.44 21.71 -9.77
C VAL A 333 -0.42 22.51 -8.47
N ILE A 334 -0.14 21.85 -7.34
CA ILE A 334 -0.21 22.46 -6.00
C ILE A 334 0.88 23.53 -5.79
N LYS A 335 2.05 23.39 -6.45
CA LYS A 335 3.14 24.37 -6.34
C LYS A 335 2.81 25.75 -6.92
N LYS A 336 1.65 25.99 -7.50
CA LYS A 336 1.31 27.30 -8.08
C LYS A 336 0.48 28.18 -7.15
N HIS A 337 -0.19 27.60 -6.16
CA HIS A 337 -1.23 28.28 -5.38
C HIS A 337 -0.96 28.19 -3.88
N LYS A 338 -1.19 29.29 -3.15
CA LYS A 338 -0.93 29.37 -1.70
C LYS A 338 -1.91 28.50 -0.91
N GLN A 339 -3.17 28.44 -1.33
CA GLN A 339 -4.22 27.66 -0.67
C GLN A 339 -3.88 26.17 -0.65
N CYS A 340 -3.27 25.65 -1.71
CA CYS A 340 -2.87 24.24 -1.79
C CYS A 340 -1.73 23.88 -0.82
N LEU A 341 -1.06 24.86 -0.18
CA LEU A 341 -0.04 24.56 0.82
C LEU A 341 -0.61 23.96 2.10
N TYR A 342 -1.85 24.30 2.48
CA TYR A 342 -2.50 23.65 3.63
C TYR A 342 -2.61 22.15 3.40
N PHE A 343 -3.00 21.76 2.18
CA PHE A 343 -2.99 20.35 1.80
C PHE A 343 -1.59 19.74 1.84
N CYS A 344 -0.55 20.45 1.39
CA CYS A 344 0.83 19.96 1.45
C CYS A 344 1.27 19.64 2.90
N TRP A 345 0.87 20.48 3.86
CA TRP A 345 1.12 20.24 5.27
C TRP A 345 0.30 19.06 5.82
N ILE A 346 -1.00 19.00 5.49
CA ILE A 346 -1.87 17.91 5.94
C ILE A 346 -1.42 16.55 5.39
N ILE A 347 -1.04 16.45 4.12
CA ILE A 347 -0.51 15.20 3.55
C ILE A 347 0.86 14.86 4.13
N GLY A 348 1.72 15.83 4.40
CA GLY A 348 3.00 15.59 5.09
C GLY A 348 2.80 15.05 6.51
N LEU A 349 1.94 15.70 7.31
CA LEU A 349 1.66 15.32 8.70
C LEU A 349 0.91 13.98 8.78
N GLY A 350 -0.14 13.79 7.97
CA GLY A 350 -0.89 12.54 7.92
C GLY A 350 -0.03 11.38 7.43
N THR A 351 0.85 11.60 6.44
CA THR A 351 1.80 10.55 6.02
C THR A 351 2.86 10.30 7.10
N LEU A 352 3.26 11.29 7.90
CA LEU A 352 4.19 11.09 9.01
C LEU A 352 3.61 10.18 10.10
N THR A 353 2.31 10.31 10.43
CA THR A 353 1.65 9.41 11.40
C THR A 353 1.39 8.02 10.83
N ILE A 354 1.40 7.85 9.50
CA ILE A 354 1.37 6.56 8.84
C ILE A 354 2.77 5.93 8.83
N HIS A 355 3.74 6.60 8.21
CA HIS A 355 5.11 6.13 8.12
C HIS A 355 6.14 7.28 7.89
N PRO A 356 7.21 7.38 8.70
CA PRO A 356 8.17 8.48 8.64
C PRO A 356 8.98 8.55 7.35
N LEU A 357 9.35 7.41 6.76
CA LEU A 357 10.06 7.37 5.47
C LEU A 357 9.35 8.17 4.36
N GLY A 358 8.02 8.15 4.34
CA GLY A 358 7.22 8.93 3.37
C GLY A 358 6.89 10.34 3.88
N GLY A 359 6.52 10.48 5.15
CA GLY A 359 6.06 11.74 5.73
C GLY A 359 7.15 12.81 5.83
N ILE A 360 8.35 12.44 6.25
CA ILE A 360 9.47 13.37 6.46
C ILE A 360 9.84 14.10 5.14
N PRO A 361 10.10 13.41 4.01
CA PRO A 361 10.37 14.08 2.74
C PRO A 361 9.25 15.03 2.28
N ILE A 362 7.99 14.64 2.46
CA ILE A 362 6.85 15.50 2.10
C ILE A 362 6.82 16.75 2.98
N LEU A 363 7.01 16.62 4.30
CA LEU A 363 7.02 17.77 5.22
C LEU A 363 8.12 18.77 4.88
N TYR A 364 9.33 18.29 4.59
CA TYR A 364 10.41 19.16 4.15
C TYR A 364 10.08 19.85 2.82
N MET A 365 9.49 19.13 1.87
CA MET A 365 9.02 19.75 0.62
C MET A 365 7.92 20.78 0.85
N SER A 366 6.96 20.52 1.74
CA SER A 366 5.91 21.46 2.14
C SER A 366 6.47 22.73 2.77
N LEU A 367 7.48 22.59 3.63
CA LEU A 367 8.22 23.70 4.22
C LEU A 367 8.95 24.52 3.14
N LEU A 368 9.70 23.85 2.25
CA LEU A 368 10.42 24.49 1.13
C LEU A 368 9.48 25.24 0.19
N LEU A 369 8.28 24.71 -0.07
CA LEU A 369 7.25 25.37 -0.88
C LEU A 369 6.60 26.55 -0.15
N SER A 370 6.61 26.58 1.18
CA SER A 370 6.00 27.62 2.01
C SER A 370 6.88 28.88 2.11
N ILE A 371 8.21 28.73 2.13
CA ILE A 371 9.19 29.83 2.26
C ILE A 371 8.93 30.97 1.26
N ARG A 372 8.51 30.64 0.03
CA ARG A 372 8.26 31.65 -1.01
C ARG A 372 7.19 32.67 -0.60
N TYR A 373 6.22 32.26 0.22
CA TYR A 373 5.12 33.10 0.68
C TYR A 373 5.39 33.81 2.01
N TRP A 374 6.52 33.56 2.67
CA TRP A 374 6.88 34.26 3.90
C TRP A 374 7.23 35.72 3.61
N LYS A 375 6.86 36.64 4.50
CA LYS A 375 7.13 38.09 4.36
C LYS A 375 8.52 38.44 4.93
N ILE A 376 9.59 37.83 4.40
CA ILE A 376 10.98 38.01 4.86
C ILE A 376 11.88 38.48 3.70
N LYS A 377 12.93 39.26 3.98
CA LYS A 377 13.91 39.73 2.97
C LYS A 377 14.50 38.56 2.16
N LYS A 378 14.74 38.80 0.87
CA LYS A 378 15.21 37.78 -0.10
C LYS A 378 16.50 37.07 0.33
N LYS A 379 17.46 37.80 0.92
CA LYS A 379 18.73 37.25 1.42
C LYS A 379 18.49 36.18 2.50
N PHE A 380 17.66 36.47 3.50
CA PHE A 380 17.31 35.51 4.56
C PHE A 380 16.53 34.30 4.02
N LYS A 381 15.61 34.49 3.07
CA LYS A 381 14.92 33.36 2.41
C LYS A 381 15.90 32.39 1.77
N LYS A 382 17.00 32.87 1.18
CA LYS A 382 18.04 32.01 0.57
C LYS A 382 18.75 31.17 1.64
N TYR A 383 19.13 31.77 2.77
CA TYR A 383 19.78 31.04 3.87
C TYR A 383 18.84 30.01 4.51
N ILE A 384 17.60 30.41 4.82
CA ILE A 384 16.58 29.52 5.36
C ILE A 384 16.34 28.35 4.40
N HIS A 385 16.23 28.63 3.09
CA HIS A 385 16.09 27.58 2.08
C HIS A 385 17.28 26.61 2.08
N ALA A 386 18.52 27.11 2.12
CA ALA A 386 19.71 26.27 2.17
C ALA A 386 19.76 25.40 3.43
N ILE A 387 19.46 25.97 4.60
CA ILE A 387 19.39 25.25 5.88
C ILE A 387 18.35 24.13 5.81
N ILE A 388 17.15 24.41 5.29
CA ILE A 388 16.09 23.39 5.19
C ILE A 388 16.47 22.28 4.21
N VAL A 389 17.12 22.61 3.09
CA VAL A 389 17.64 21.60 2.16
C VAL A 389 18.68 20.71 2.86
N PHE A 390 19.62 21.32 3.59
CA PHE A 390 20.61 20.58 4.37
C PHE A 390 19.96 19.66 5.42
N LEU A 391 19.05 20.19 6.24
CA LEU A 391 18.31 19.42 7.24
C LEU A 391 17.50 18.29 6.60
N SER A 392 16.87 18.53 5.45
CA SER A 392 16.10 17.51 4.75
C SER A 392 16.98 16.35 4.24
N ALA A 393 18.23 16.63 3.85
CA ALA A 393 19.16 15.62 3.35
C ALA A 393 19.62 14.65 4.45
N ILE A 394 19.76 15.13 5.69
CA ILE A 394 20.20 14.32 6.84
C ILE A 394 19.05 13.72 7.65
N SER A 395 17.80 14.10 7.33
CA SER A 395 16.64 13.82 8.19
C SER A 395 16.28 12.35 8.34
N LEU A 396 16.26 11.54 7.27
CA LEU A 396 15.95 10.11 7.37
C LEU A 396 17.08 9.34 8.06
N PRO A 397 18.38 9.51 7.72
CA PRO A 397 19.47 8.91 8.49
C PRO A 397 19.38 9.23 9.98
N THR A 398 19.09 10.49 10.32
CA THR A 398 18.93 10.92 11.72
C THR A 398 17.73 10.23 12.38
N ALA A 399 16.59 10.14 11.69
CA ALA A 399 15.40 9.47 12.21
C ALA A 399 15.63 7.97 12.42
N LEU A 400 16.32 7.30 11.49
CA LEU A 400 16.68 5.88 11.61
C LEU A 400 17.68 5.65 12.75
N ALA A 401 18.69 6.50 12.89
CA ALA A 401 19.64 6.44 13.99
C ALA A 401 18.95 6.64 15.35
N LEU A 402 18.05 7.62 15.46
CA LEU A 402 17.27 7.86 16.67
C LEU A 402 16.35 6.68 16.99
N TYR A 403 15.70 6.09 15.98
CA TYR A 403 14.86 4.91 16.15
C TYR A 403 15.66 3.74 16.76
N GLN A 404 16.84 3.46 16.23
CA GLN A 404 17.72 2.41 16.79
C GLN A 404 18.19 2.75 18.21
N ARG A 405 18.48 4.02 18.48
CA ARG A 405 18.87 4.48 19.83
C ARG A 405 17.74 4.27 20.83
N LEU A 406 16.50 4.58 20.44
CA LEU A 406 15.31 4.34 21.27
C LEU A 406 15.04 2.84 21.47
N ALA A 407 15.44 2.00 20.52
CA ALA A 407 15.45 0.55 20.64
C ALA A 407 16.66 0.00 21.46
N GLY A 408 17.35 0.85 22.22
CA GLY A 408 18.42 0.46 23.14
C GLY A 408 19.81 0.29 22.50
N GLN A 409 20.00 0.62 21.22
CA GLN A 409 21.32 0.48 20.59
C GLN A 409 22.30 1.59 20.98
N ASN A 410 23.58 1.22 21.07
CA ASN A 410 24.67 2.15 21.31
C ASN A 410 25.08 2.86 20.02
N TRP A 411 25.49 4.14 20.12
CA TRP A 411 25.89 4.95 18.98
C TRP A 411 27.01 4.32 18.14
N SER A 412 27.94 3.59 18.77
CA SER A 412 29.03 2.90 18.09
C SER A 412 28.57 1.72 17.21
N ARG A 413 27.41 1.12 17.49
CA ARG A 413 26.80 0.07 16.66
C ARG A 413 25.90 0.65 15.58
N ILE A 414 25.29 1.80 15.85
CA ILE A 414 24.43 2.51 14.89
C ILE A 414 25.27 3.15 13.80
N PHE A 415 26.33 3.87 14.17
CA PHE A 415 27.20 4.58 13.24
C PHE A 415 28.40 3.74 12.87
N THR A 416 28.39 3.22 11.65
CA THR A 416 29.51 2.47 11.06
C THR A 416 29.84 3.06 9.69
N TRP A 417 31.10 2.93 9.26
CA TRP A 417 31.55 3.45 7.97
C TRP A 417 31.53 2.36 6.91
N HIS A 418 30.58 2.43 5.97
CA HIS A 418 30.36 1.44 4.90
C HIS A 418 30.32 2.11 3.52
N PRO A 419 31.46 2.59 3.00
CA PRO A 419 31.48 3.43 1.80
C PRO A 419 31.14 2.67 0.51
N TRP A 420 31.34 1.35 0.46
CA TRP A 420 31.11 0.51 -0.72
C TRP A 420 30.66 -0.91 -0.34
N PRO A 421 29.82 -1.58 -1.16
CA PRO A 421 29.14 -1.04 -2.35
C PRO A 421 27.91 -0.19 -2.01
N LEU A 422 27.75 0.93 -2.73
CA LEU A 422 26.59 1.82 -2.58
C LEU A 422 25.30 1.25 -3.15
N ILE A 423 25.39 0.43 -4.19
CA ILE A 423 24.25 -0.21 -4.86
C ILE A 423 24.65 -1.66 -5.14
N ASP A 424 23.83 -2.59 -4.68
CA ASP A 424 23.96 -4.01 -5.01
C ASP A 424 23.31 -4.24 -6.38
N TRP A 425 24.07 -3.96 -7.44
CA TRP A 425 23.59 -4.05 -8.83
C TRP A 425 23.82 -5.46 -9.40
N SER A 426 22.76 -6.09 -9.89
CA SER A 426 22.87 -7.31 -10.69
C SER A 426 22.93 -6.96 -12.18
N TRP A 427 23.96 -7.44 -12.87
CA TRP A 427 24.05 -7.36 -14.33
C TRP A 427 22.86 -8.04 -15.03
N PRO A 428 22.55 -7.66 -16.29
CA PRO A 428 21.41 -8.20 -17.00
C PRO A 428 21.39 -9.72 -16.99
N LYS A 429 20.28 -10.29 -16.52
CA LYS A 429 20.07 -11.74 -16.53
C LYS A 429 19.18 -12.08 -17.70
N LEU A 430 19.70 -12.92 -18.60
CA LEU A 430 18.92 -13.56 -19.65
C LEU A 430 18.59 -14.97 -19.19
N VAL A 431 17.30 -15.26 -19.09
CA VAL A 431 16.79 -16.58 -18.74
C VAL A 431 16.14 -17.20 -19.97
N ASN A 432 16.39 -18.48 -20.19
CA ASN A 432 15.87 -19.24 -21.31
C ASN A 432 15.42 -20.61 -20.82
N SER A 433 14.11 -20.87 -20.86
CA SER A 433 13.51 -22.18 -20.57
C SER A 433 12.90 -22.83 -21.81
N TYR A 434 13.20 -22.29 -23.00
CA TYR A 434 12.59 -22.64 -24.29
C TYR A 434 11.07 -22.47 -24.32
N ASN A 435 10.55 -21.53 -23.53
CA ASN A 435 9.14 -21.12 -23.54
C ASN A 435 9.07 -19.62 -23.83
N PHE A 436 9.11 -19.26 -25.11
CA PHE A 436 9.29 -17.88 -25.55
C PHE A 436 8.39 -16.85 -24.85
N PRO A 437 7.05 -17.06 -24.71
CA PRO A 437 6.20 -16.11 -23.97
C PRO A 437 6.62 -15.90 -22.52
N ILE A 438 6.91 -16.99 -21.79
CA ILE A 438 7.29 -16.91 -20.36
C ILE A 438 8.70 -16.34 -20.23
N ASP A 439 9.63 -16.79 -21.07
CA ASP A 439 11.01 -16.30 -21.10
C ASP A 439 11.03 -14.79 -21.40
N LEU A 440 10.20 -14.31 -22.32
CA LEU A 440 10.11 -12.89 -22.65
C LEU A 440 9.66 -12.04 -21.45
N ILE A 441 8.58 -12.45 -20.75
CA ILE A 441 8.08 -11.68 -19.61
C ILE A 441 9.08 -11.70 -18.44
N HIS A 442 9.74 -12.83 -18.19
CA HIS A 442 10.79 -12.94 -17.16
C HIS A 442 12.03 -12.13 -17.51
N ASN A 443 12.44 -12.10 -18.77
CA ASN A 443 13.55 -11.26 -19.20
C ASN A 443 13.23 -9.77 -19.08
N ILE A 444 12.00 -9.35 -19.40
CA ILE A 444 11.56 -7.97 -19.17
C ILE A 444 11.58 -7.65 -17.68
N TRP A 445 11.04 -8.54 -16.84
CA TRP A 445 10.94 -8.31 -15.40
C TRP A 445 12.29 -8.36 -14.69
N ASN A 446 13.13 -9.37 -14.93
CA ASN A 446 14.46 -9.47 -14.31
C ASN A 446 15.37 -8.28 -14.66
N ASN A 447 15.08 -7.59 -15.77
CA ASN A 447 15.80 -6.40 -16.21
C ASN A 447 14.98 -5.11 -16.03
N TYR A 448 13.86 -5.13 -15.30
CA TYR A 448 12.91 -4.00 -15.24
C TYR A 448 13.57 -2.73 -14.71
N ALA A 449 14.42 -2.83 -13.68
CA ALA A 449 15.12 -1.70 -13.09
C ALA A 449 16.07 -1.03 -14.10
N LEU A 450 16.81 -1.82 -14.89
CA LEU A 450 17.67 -1.31 -15.96
C LEU A 450 16.86 -0.66 -17.07
N ILE A 451 15.80 -1.31 -17.54
CA ILE A 451 14.90 -0.75 -18.56
C ILE A 451 14.30 0.58 -18.06
N PHE A 452 13.85 0.62 -16.81
CA PHE A 452 13.33 1.81 -16.16
C PHE A 452 14.37 2.95 -16.13
N ILE A 453 15.60 2.66 -15.70
CA ILE A 453 16.70 3.63 -15.66
C ILE A 453 17.01 4.15 -17.07
N ILE A 454 17.13 3.29 -18.07
CA ILE A 454 17.39 3.70 -19.46
C ILE A 454 16.28 4.64 -19.95
N ILE A 455 15.01 4.30 -19.73
CA ILE A 455 13.88 5.15 -20.13
C ILE A 455 13.90 6.49 -19.39
N VAL A 456 14.26 6.52 -18.11
CA VAL A 456 14.41 7.76 -17.32
C VAL A 456 15.56 8.61 -17.87
N LEU A 457 16.71 8.02 -18.19
CA LEU A 457 17.87 8.72 -18.76
C LEU A 457 17.52 9.32 -20.13
N LEU A 458 16.86 8.56 -21.00
CA LEU A 458 16.36 9.08 -22.29
C LEU A 458 15.38 10.24 -22.09
N GLY A 459 14.47 10.12 -21.12
CA GLY A 459 13.53 11.19 -20.76
C GLY A 459 14.25 12.44 -20.28
N TRP A 460 15.25 12.29 -19.42
CA TRP A 460 16.08 13.38 -18.93
C TRP A 460 16.82 14.07 -20.08
N LEU A 461 17.48 13.31 -20.96
CA LEU A 461 18.17 13.86 -22.14
C LEU A 461 17.22 14.66 -23.03
N ILE A 462 16.00 14.18 -23.27
CA ILE A 462 14.99 14.91 -24.05
C ILE A 462 14.54 16.18 -23.33
N ILE A 463 14.32 16.12 -22.01
CA ILE A 463 13.93 17.29 -21.19
C ILE A 463 15.02 18.38 -21.24
N VAL A 464 16.29 18.00 -21.16
CA VAL A 464 17.44 18.91 -21.27
C VAL A 464 17.51 19.50 -22.66
N LYS A 465 17.50 18.68 -23.73
CA LYS A 465 17.51 19.14 -25.13
C LYS A 465 16.37 20.09 -25.47
N LYS A 466 15.20 19.91 -24.85
CA LYS A 466 14.02 20.80 -25.03
C LYS A 466 13.96 21.97 -24.05
N HIS A 467 15.00 22.20 -23.25
CA HIS A 467 15.08 23.24 -22.22
C HIS A 467 13.89 23.24 -21.24
N LYS A 468 13.35 22.06 -20.90
CA LYS A 468 12.22 21.90 -19.98
C LYS A 468 12.64 21.61 -18.53
N TYR A 469 13.93 21.57 -18.21
CA TYR A 469 14.45 21.22 -16.88
C TYR A 469 13.91 22.11 -15.74
N LEU A 470 13.71 23.41 -15.99
CA LEU A 470 13.12 24.35 -15.01
C LEU A 470 11.71 23.93 -14.57
N PHE A 471 10.96 23.25 -15.45
CA PHE A 471 9.62 22.78 -15.15
C PHE A 471 9.62 21.70 -14.05
N PHE A 472 10.65 20.86 -14.04
CA PHE A 472 10.85 19.72 -13.13
C PHE A 472 11.68 20.07 -11.88
N ASN A 473 12.03 21.34 -11.67
CA ASN A 473 12.94 21.76 -10.57
C ASN A 473 12.56 21.23 -9.18
N LYS A 474 11.26 21.15 -8.85
CA LYS A 474 10.80 20.64 -7.56
C LYS A 474 10.85 19.12 -7.47
N HIS A 475 10.70 18.41 -8.58
CA HIS A 475 10.92 16.98 -8.68
C HIS A 475 12.40 16.66 -8.50
N TRP A 476 13.29 17.41 -9.15
CA TRP A 476 14.74 17.29 -8.96
C TRP A 476 15.17 17.56 -7.53
N LEU A 477 14.56 18.56 -6.87
CA LEU A 477 14.84 18.84 -5.47
C LEU A 477 14.46 17.68 -4.56
N LEU A 478 13.24 17.14 -4.69
CA LEU A 478 12.80 15.97 -3.92
C LEU A 478 13.69 14.74 -4.20
N LEU A 479 14.02 14.50 -5.47
CA LEU A 479 14.92 13.41 -5.86
C LEU A 479 16.30 13.57 -5.21
N SER A 480 16.86 14.78 -5.21
CA SER A 480 18.18 15.06 -4.62
C SER A 480 18.16 14.85 -3.10
N ILE A 481 17.06 15.24 -2.44
CA ILE A 481 16.86 14.99 -1.01
C ILE A 481 16.85 13.48 -0.73
N LEU A 482 16.06 12.70 -1.48
CA LEU A 482 15.96 11.25 -1.27
C LEU A 482 17.27 10.52 -1.59
N LEU A 483 17.97 10.91 -2.66
CA LEU A 483 19.30 10.38 -2.99
C LEU A 483 20.30 10.65 -1.86
N SER A 484 20.30 11.87 -1.31
CA SER A 484 21.18 12.23 -0.19
C SER A 484 20.85 11.39 1.05
N ASN A 485 19.57 11.23 1.36
CA ASN A 485 19.13 10.39 2.48
C ASN A 485 19.56 8.93 2.29
N TYR A 486 19.42 8.38 1.08
CA TYR A 486 19.88 7.02 0.76
C TYR A 486 21.38 6.85 0.95
N ILE A 487 22.18 7.73 0.33
CA ILE A 487 23.64 7.66 0.39
C ILE A 487 24.12 7.79 1.83
N LEU A 488 23.61 8.77 2.58
CA LEU A 488 23.99 8.96 3.97
C LEU A 488 23.56 7.78 4.85
N ALA A 489 22.37 7.23 4.65
CA ALA A 489 21.93 6.06 5.41
C ALA A 489 22.77 4.82 5.09
N ARG A 490 23.05 4.54 3.81
CA ARG A 490 23.89 3.40 3.38
C ARG A 490 25.31 3.49 3.91
N VAL A 491 25.89 4.68 3.90
CA VAL A 491 27.30 4.89 4.27
C VAL A 491 27.51 4.93 5.77
N PHE A 492 26.55 5.46 6.54
CA PHE A 492 26.75 5.77 7.96
C PHE A 492 25.88 4.98 8.94
N ILE A 493 24.81 4.29 8.51
CA ILE A 493 23.86 3.63 9.42
C ILE A 493 23.92 2.10 9.23
N SER A 494 24.16 1.37 10.32
CA SER A 494 24.04 -0.10 10.40
C SER A 494 22.78 -0.51 11.15
N PHE A 495 22.20 -1.66 10.80
CA PHE A 495 20.97 -2.22 11.38
C PHE A 495 21.24 -3.56 12.10
N SER A 496 22.13 -3.57 13.10
CA SER A 496 22.65 -4.80 13.71
C SER A 496 21.64 -5.66 14.48
N ASN A 497 20.43 -5.17 14.75
CA ASN A 497 19.39 -5.90 15.48
C ASN A 497 18.47 -6.76 14.60
N GLN A 498 18.50 -6.52 13.29
CA GLN A 498 17.73 -7.31 12.35
C GLN A 498 18.56 -8.49 11.87
N ILE A 499 17.85 -9.57 11.50
CA ILE A 499 18.45 -10.73 10.87
C ILE A 499 19.14 -10.25 9.59
N ASP A 500 20.29 -10.83 9.24
CA ASP A 500 21.19 -10.32 8.20
C ASP A 500 20.48 -10.04 6.86
N TYR A 501 19.53 -10.88 6.46
CA TYR A 501 18.78 -10.69 5.21
C TYR A 501 17.77 -9.53 5.25
N GLU A 502 17.40 -9.00 6.42
CA GLU A 502 16.46 -7.89 6.58
C GLU A 502 17.13 -6.52 6.74
N GLN A 503 18.42 -6.48 7.07
CA GLN A 503 19.14 -5.23 7.39
C GLN A 503 19.04 -4.17 6.28
N ASN A 504 18.95 -4.59 5.02
CA ASN A 504 18.85 -3.69 3.86
C ASN A 504 17.41 -3.30 3.50
N ALA A 505 16.38 -3.82 4.17
CA ALA A 505 14.98 -3.59 3.83
C ALA A 505 14.60 -2.09 3.88
N TYR A 506 15.09 -1.35 4.88
CA TYR A 506 14.84 0.10 4.98
C TYR A 506 15.47 0.89 3.83
N LEU A 507 16.69 0.53 3.42
CA LEU A 507 17.39 1.17 2.31
C LEU A 507 16.68 0.91 0.98
N LEU A 508 16.22 -0.32 0.75
CA LEU A 508 15.41 -0.69 -0.42
C LEU A 508 14.10 0.12 -0.49
N ARG A 509 13.47 0.41 0.66
CA ARG A 509 12.28 1.29 0.71
C ARG A 509 12.60 2.72 0.27
N ILE A 510 13.79 3.26 0.57
CA ILE A 510 14.21 4.59 0.08
C ILE A 510 14.46 4.54 -1.44
N ILE A 511 15.08 3.47 -1.97
CA ILE A 511 15.24 3.27 -3.42
C ILE A 511 13.87 3.26 -4.11
N TYR A 512 12.86 2.62 -3.52
CA TYR A 512 11.50 2.63 -4.06
C TYR A 512 10.93 4.07 -4.14
N LEU A 513 11.11 4.89 -3.10
CA LEU A 513 10.72 6.31 -3.11
C LEU A 513 11.46 7.13 -4.18
N ILE A 514 12.74 6.83 -4.41
CA ILE A 514 13.54 7.41 -5.50
C ILE A 514 12.92 7.03 -6.85
N GLY A 515 12.58 5.76 -7.05
CA GLY A 515 11.87 5.26 -8.24
C GLY A 515 10.55 5.99 -8.50
N LEU A 516 9.73 6.16 -7.46
CA LEU A 516 8.48 6.95 -7.54
C LEU A 516 8.76 8.42 -7.91
N SER A 517 9.84 9.01 -7.38
CA SER A 517 10.19 10.43 -7.63
C SER A 517 10.64 10.70 -9.06
N VAL A 518 11.25 9.72 -9.74
CA VAL A 518 11.63 9.82 -11.16
C VAL A 518 10.49 9.43 -12.12
N MET A 519 9.37 8.91 -11.61
CA MET A 519 8.23 8.48 -12.45
C MET A 519 7.71 9.56 -13.42
N PRO A 520 7.60 10.86 -13.04
CA PRO A 520 7.20 11.89 -13.99
C PRO A 520 8.17 12.04 -15.18
N ILE A 521 9.47 11.76 -14.97
CA ILE A 521 10.48 11.78 -16.03
C ILE A 521 10.33 10.54 -16.91
N PHE A 522 10.17 9.35 -16.30
CA PHE A 522 9.88 8.10 -17.01
C PHE A 522 8.68 8.25 -17.98
N LEU A 523 7.56 8.76 -17.48
CA LEU A 523 6.36 8.97 -18.31
C LEU A 523 6.57 10.04 -19.38
N SER A 524 7.44 11.02 -19.14
CA SER A 524 7.73 12.08 -20.11
C SER A 524 8.41 11.54 -21.36
N THR A 525 9.22 10.48 -21.24
CA THR A 525 9.81 9.77 -22.38
C THR A 525 8.74 9.29 -23.35
N TRP A 526 7.75 8.56 -22.81
CA TRP A 526 6.61 8.06 -23.58
C TRP A 526 5.76 9.18 -24.16
N TYR A 527 5.52 10.26 -23.40
CA TYR A 527 4.84 11.44 -23.91
C TYR A 527 5.53 12.00 -25.15
N PHE A 528 6.85 12.21 -25.10
CA PHE A 528 7.56 12.79 -26.24
C PHE A 528 7.59 11.87 -27.46
N TRP A 529 7.64 10.55 -27.28
CA TRP A 529 7.58 9.58 -28.37
C TRP A 529 6.19 9.52 -29.01
N TRP A 530 5.13 9.50 -28.20
CA TRP A 530 3.78 9.25 -28.71
C TRP A 530 3.00 10.50 -29.05
N HIS A 531 3.39 11.68 -28.56
CA HIS A 531 2.61 12.90 -28.75
C HIS A 531 2.40 13.23 -30.24
N ASN A 532 3.45 13.11 -31.05
CA ASN A 532 3.33 13.36 -32.49
C ASN A 532 2.46 12.30 -33.19
N ILE A 533 2.60 11.03 -32.80
CA ILE A 533 1.83 9.92 -33.37
C ILE A 533 0.34 10.09 -33.07
N LEU A 534 -0.01 10.26 -31.80
CA LEU A 534 -1.41 10.32 -31.35
C LEU A 534 -2.10 11.65 -31.70
N ALA A 535 -1.34 12.74 -31.85
CA ALA A 535 -1.90 14.05 -32.18
C ALA A 535 -1.95 14.34 -33.69
N LYS A 536 -0.97 13.86 -34.48
CA LYS A 536 -0.81 14.28 -35.89
C LYS A 536 -1.00 13.15 -36.90
N GLN A 537 -0.76 11.88 -36.53
CA GLN A 537 -0.81 10.77 -37.47
C GLN A 537 -2.16 10.05 -37.46
N LYS A 538 -2.75 9.83 -38.65
CA LYS A 538 -3.99 9.06 -38.82
C LYS A 538 -3.76 7.55 -38.88
N ASN A 539 -2.51 7.10 -39.08
CA ASN A 539 -2.18 5.70 -39.29
C ASN A 539 -2.61 4.82 -38.10
N LEU A 540 -3.45 3.82 -38.41
CA LEU A 540 -4.03 2.90 -37.44
C LEU A 540 -2.97 1.97 -36.83
N SER A 541 -1.97 1.56 -37.60
CA SER A 541 -0.93 0.60 -37.18
C SER A 541 -0.17 1.11 -35.95
N TYR A 542 0.21 2.40 -35.91
CA TYR A 542 0.89 2.95 -34.74
C TYR A 542 0.01 2.98 -33.48
N LYS A 543 -1.30 3.19 -33.63
CA LYS A 543 -2.25 3.16 -32.50
C LYS A 543 -2.42 1.74 -31.97
N ILE A 544 -2.45 0.76 -32.86
CA ILE A 544 -2.45 -0.67 -32.51
C ILE A 544 -1.17 -1.01 -31.74
N TRP A 545 0.01 -0.60 -32.22
CA TRP A 545 1.28 -0.83 -31.54
C TRP A 545 1.33 -0.21 -30.13
N ILE A 546 0.93 1.05 -29.98
CA ILE A 546 0.85 1.71 -28.65
C ILE A 546 -0.12 0.96 -27.73
N GLY A 547 -1.26 0.53 -28.27
CA GLY A 547 -2.24 -0.24 -27.52
C GLY A 547 -1.70 -1.59 -27.07
N ALA A 548 -1.04 -2.33 -27.96
CA ALA A 548 -0.42 -3.62 -27.67
C ALA A 548 0.66 -3.50 -26.58
N ILE A 549 1.56 -2.52 -26.67
CA ILE A 549 2.57 -2.26 -25.64
C ILE A 549 1.91 -1.94 -24.29
N THR A 550 0.85 -1.13 -24.29
CA THR A 550 0.13 -0.76 -23.05
C THR A 550 -0.52 -1.98 -22.41
N VAL A 551 -1.19 -2.84 -23.19
CA VAL A 551 -1.77 -4.10 -22.70
C VAL A 551 -0.68 -5.03 -22.18
N MET A 552 0.42 -5.19 -22.92
CA MET A 552 1.55 -6.01 -22.49
C MET A 552 2.12 -5.55 -21.14
N ILE A 553 2.26 -4.24 -20.93
CA ILE A 553 2.69 -3.67 -19.64
C ILE A 553 1.68 -4.01 -18.54
N ILE A 554 0.37 -3.90 -18.78
CA ILE A 554 -0.64 -4.27 -17.78
C ILE A 554 -0.48 -5.75 -17.40
N ILE A 555 -0.36 -6.65 -18.37
CA ILE A 555 -0.24 -8.10 -18.13
C ILE A 555 1.04 -8.45 -17.37
N ILE A 556 2.20 -7.99 -17.85
CA ILE A 556 3.50 -8.24 -17.19
C ILE A 556 3.48 -7.67 -15.77
N SER A 557 3.03 -6.43 -15.60
CA SER A 557 3.00 -5.80 -14.28
C SER A 557 2.04 -6.51 -13.34
N THR A 558 0.92 -7.02 -13.84
CA THR A 558 -0.02 -7.83 -13.04
C THR A 558 0.61 -9.13 -12.60
N TYR A 559 1.21 -9.87 -13.53
CA TYR A 559 1.86 -11.15 -13.25
C TYR A 559 2.92 -11.05 -12.15
N PHE A 560 3.76 -10.02 -12.22
CA PHE A 560 4.88 -9.83 -11.28
C PHE A 560 4.56 -8.95 -10.06
N SER A 561 3.37 -8.35 -9.98
CA SER A 561 2.94 -7.66 -8.76
C SER A 561 2.48 -8.63 -7.67
N TYR A 562 2.28 -9.90 -8.02
CA TYR A 562 1.98 -11.00 -7.11
C TYR A 562 3.12 -12.02 -7.09
N PRO A 563 3.17 -12.89 -6.06
CA PRO A 563 4.09 -14.04 -6.05
C PRO A 563 4.00 -14.86 -7.34
N THR A 564 5.14 -15.38 -7.78
CA THR A 564 5.24 -16.23 -8.97
C THR A 564 5.75 -17.61 -8.60
N TYR A 565 5.12 -18.63 -9.19
CA TYR A 565 5.54 -20.03 -9.07
C TYR A 565 5.48 -20.66 -10.45
N ASP A 566 6.63 -20.78 -11.10
CA ASP A 566 6.80 -21.32 -12.45
C ASP A 566 8.23 -21.87 -12.63
N ARG A 567 8.64 -22.13 -13.88
CA ARG A 567 9.97 -22.69 -14.19
C ARG A 567 11.14 -21.74 -13.89
N HIS A 568 10.89 -20.44 -13.76
CA HIS A 568 11.92 -19.41 -13.53
C HIS A 568 11.92 -18.90 -12.10
N SER A 569 10.78 -18.97 -11.41
CA SER A 569 10.59 -18.41 -10.08
C SER A 569 9.90 -19.40 -9.15
N ASN A 570 10.45 -19.56 -7.96
CA ASN A 570 9.87 -20.36 -6.89
C ASN A 570 9.63 -19.49 -5.65
N SER A 571 8.54 -18.72 -5.66
CA SER A 571 8.17 -17.90 -4.51
C SER A 571 7.96 -18.77 -3.27
N LYS A 572 8.58 -18.34 -2.17
CA LYS A 572 8.40 -18.92 -0.83
C LYS A 572 7.31 -18.19 -0.02
N SER A 573 6.55 -17.29 -0.65
CA SER A 573 5.47 -16.55 -0.01
C SER A 573 4.18 -17.37 0.02
N PHE A 574 4.09 -18.28 0.99
CA PHE A 574 2.89 -19.08 1.24
C PHE A 574 1.77 -18.23 1.87
N ASN A 575 0.53 -18.64 1.67
CA ASN A 575 -0.64 -18.12 2.40
C ASN A 575 -0.86 -18.88 3.71
N ILE A 576 -1.66 -18.29 4.61
CA ILE A 576 -2.26 -19.04 5.72
C ILE A 576 -3.26 -20.04 5.15
N THR A 577 -3.20 -21.28 5.64
CA THR A 577 -4.10 -22.37 5.25
C THR A 577 -5.09 -22.72 6.35
N ALA A 578 -6.15 -23.44 5.98
CA ALA A 578 -7.08 -24.01 6.96
C ALA A 578 -6.37 -24.97 7.93
N VAL A 579 -5.34 -25.69 7.46
CA VAL A 579 -4.53 -26.59 8.28
C VAL A 579 -3.70 -25.82 9.31
N ASP A 580 -3.16 -24.65 8.95
CA ASP A 580 -2.43 -23.82 9.92
C ASP A 580 -3.36 -23.32 11.03
N VAL A 581 -4.58 -22.89 10.68
CA VAL A 581 -5.59 -22.47 11.66
C VAL A 581 -6.01 -23.64 12.58
N GLU A 582 -6.20 -24.83 12.02
CA GLU A 582 -6.52 -26.03 12.78
C GLU A 582 -5.36 -26.47 13.69
N THR A 583 -4.12 -26.44 13.18
CA THR A 583 -2.88 -26.74 13.91
C THR A 583 -2.79 -25.89 15.17
N VAL A 584 -2.97 -24.58 15.06
CA VAL A 584 -2.89 -23.65 16.20
C VAL A 584 -3.99 -23.95 17.22
N ARG A 585 -5.22 -24.23 16.77
CA ARG A 585 -6.32 -24.59 17.68
C ARG A 585 -6.08 -25.88 18.44
N LEU A 586 -5.53 -26.90 17.78
CA LEU A 586 -5.24 -28.18 18.41
C LEU A 586 -4.07 -28.07 19.40
N ILE A 587 -3.05 -27.28 19.09
CA ILE A 587 -1.96 -26.99 20.03
C ILE A 587 -2.53 -26.36 21.30
N GLU A 588 -3.35 -25.31 21.16
CA GLU A 588 -3.99 -24.64 22.30
C GLU A 588 -4.81 -25.62 23.15
N GLN A 589 -5.65 -26.46 22.51
CA GLN A 589 -6.45 -27.47 23.21
C GLN A 589 -5.59 -28.54 23.90
N SER A 590 -4.50 -28.97 23.27
CA SER A 590 -3.60 -29.99 23.83
C SER A 590 -2.66 -29.46 24.93
N SER A 591 -2.55 -28.14 25.07
CA SER A 591 -1.69 -27.50 26.06
C SER A 591 -2.17 -27.78 27.49
N ASN A 592 -3.48 -28.00 27.68
CA ASN A 592 -4.13 -28.16 28.98
C ASN A 592 -3.77 -27.03 29.95
N ASP A 593 -3.78 -25.78 29.47
CA ASP A 593 -3.44 -24.56 30.22
C ASP A 593 -2.00 -24.53 30.79
N GLN A 594 -1.10 -25.40 30.30
CA GLN A 594 0.32 -25.35 30.64
C GLN A 594 1.06 -24.34 29.77
N ASP A 595 2.04 -23.62 30.33
CA ASP A 595 2.91 -22.74 29.55
C ASP A 595 3.70 -23.54 28.50
N TYR A 596 3.66 -23.08 27.25
CA TYR A 596 4.29 -23.76 26.13
C TYR A 596 4.90 -22.80 25.12
N ILE A 597 5.85 -23.30 24.33
CA ILE A 597 6.30 -22.63 23.10
C ILE A 597 6.08 -23.52 21.87
N VAL A 598 6.05 -22.89 20.71
CA VAL A 598 5.84 -23.53 19.42
C VAL A 598 6.96 -23.14 18.47
N LEU A 599 7.68 -24.13 17.97
CA LEU A 599 8.65 -23.99 16.91
C LEU A 599 7.96 -24.33 15.58
N ALA A 600 7.62 -23.30 14.80
CA ALA A 600 6.90 -23.41 13.54
C ALA A 600 7.35 -22.34 12.51
N ASN A 601 6.93 -22.50 11.26
CA ASN A 601 7.16 -21.47 10.25
C ASN A 601 6.30 -20.21 10.50
N GLN A 602 6.62 -19.16 9.74
CA GLN A 602 6.00 -17.85 9.87
C GLN A 602 4.47 -17.84 9.63
N MET A 603 3.93 -18.72 8.78
CA MET A 603 2.49 -18.75 8.49
C MET A 603 1.68 -19.37 9.62
N VAL A 604 2.22 -20.38 10.31
CA VAL A 604 1.62 -20.93 11.53
C VAL A 604 1.62 -19.86 12.63
N GLY A 605 2.73 -19.13 12.79
CA GLY A 605 2.78 -17.99 13.71
C GLY A 605 1.78 -16.88 13.36
N ALA A 606 1.56 -16.60 12.06
CA ALA A 606 0.55 -15.66 11.61
C ALA A 606 -0.87 -16.14 11.95
N ALA A 607 -1.14 -17.44 11.79
CA ALA A 607 -2.43 -18.04 12.16
C ALA A 607 -2.67 -17.97 13.67
N ALA A 608 -1.62 -18.13 14.50
CA ALA A 608 -1.69 -17.95 15.94
C ALA A 608 -2.05 -16.51 16.32
N ILE A 609 -1.40 -15.53 15.68
CA ILE A 609 -1.71 -14.10 15.87
C ILE A 609 -3.15 -13.78 15.44
N ASP A 610 -3.63 -14.31 14.32
CA ASP A 610 -5.01 -14.08 13.85
C ASP A 610 -6.04 -14.72 14.80
N ALA A 611 -5.74 -15.90 15.34
CA ALA A 611 -6.66 -16.61 16.22
C ALA A 611 -6.69 -16.06 17.66
N TYR A 612 -5.53 -15.74 18.22
CA TYR A 612 -5.38 -15.45 19.65
C TYR A 612 -4.78 -14.07 19.93
N GLY A 613 -4.10 -13.45 18.96
CA GLY A 613 -3.39 -12.19 19.14
C GLY A 613 -2.03 -12.38 19.81
N PHE A 614 -1.52 -11.30 20.43
CA PHE A 614 -0.21 -11.29 21.10
C PHE A 614 -0.31 -11.70 22.58
N VAL A 615 -0.83 -12.89 22.87
CA VAL A 615 -1.25 -13.28 24.24
C VAL A 615 -0.06 -13.56 25.17
N HIS A 616 0.90 -14.39 24.74
CA HIS A 616 1.96 -14.88 25.62
C HIS A 616 3.36 -14.48 25.15
N TYR A 617 4.17 -14.05 26.10
CA TYR A 617 5.60 -13.85 25.95
C TYR A 617 6.32 -14.50 27.13
N TYR A 618 7.29 -15.35 26.81
CA TYR A 618 8.09 -16.09 27.80
C TYR A 618 9.56 -15.67 27.64
N ASN A 619 10.12 -15.01 28.65
CA ASN A 619 11.46 -14.40 28.59
C ASN A 619 11.68 -13.56 27.32
N ASP A 620 10.76 -12.61 27.05
CA ASP A 620 10.73 -11.76 25.84
C ASP A 620 10.58 -12.50 24.49
N ASN A 621 10.33 -13.81 24.50
CA ASN A 621 10.03 -14.58 23.30
C ASN A 621 8.52 -14.69 23.11
N PHE A 622 8.02 -14.30 21.95
CA PHE A 622 6.67 -14.70 21.57
C PHE A 622 6.59 -16.23 21.54
N TYR A 623 5.53 -16.78 22.10
CA TYR A 623 5.39 -18.22 22.29
C TYR A 623 5.34 -19.04 20.99
N TYR A 624 5.13 -18.40 19.83
CA TYR A 624 5.40 -19.00 18.52
C TYR A 624 6.68 -18.44 17.92
N SER A 625 7.51 -19.29 17.34
CA SER A 625 8.75 -18.87 16.69
C SER A 625 8.48 -17.99 15.47
N MET A 626 9.13 -16.82 15.45
CA MET A 626 8.98 -15.83 14.38
C MET A 626 10.34 -15.25 13.99
N PRO A 627 10.56 -14.90 12.72
CA PRO A 627 11.81 -14.31 12.23
C PRO A 627 11.99 -12.85 12.68
N LEU A 628 11.85 -12.56 13.99
CA LEU A 628 11.88 -11.21 14.55
C LEU A 628 13.04 -11.04 15.53
N GLY A 629 14.11 -10.39 15.07
CA GLY A 629 15.31 -10.13 15.87
C GLY A 629 16.25 -11.33 16.01
N ASN A 630 17.40 -11.10 16.64
CA ASN A 630 18.51 -12.07 16.68
C ASN A 630 18.50 -13.01 17.90
N ASN A 631 17.69 -12.72 18.93
CA ASN A 631 17.64 -13.53 20.16
C ASN A 631 16.27 -14.17 20.43
N ASN A 632 15.63 -14.69 19.38
CA ASN A 632 14.34 -15.39 19.50
C ASN A 632 14.49 -16.92 19.42
N ILE A 633 13.41 -17.66 19.68
CA ILE A 633 13.33 -19.12 19.49
C ILE A 633 13.26 -19.58 18.01
N TYR A 634 13.28 -18.65 17.05
CA TYR A 634 13.19 -19.00 15.62
C TYR A 634 14.45 -19.66 15.07
N GLN A 635 15.62 -19.33 15.61
CA GLN A 635 16.84 -20.06 15.26
C GLN A 635 16.77 -21.53 15.69
N ASN A 636 16.13 -21.83 16.83
CA ASN A 636 15.89 -23.20 17.26
C ASN A 636 14.94 -23.95 16.32
N TYR A 637 13.90 -23.27 15.83
CA TYR A 637 13.04 -23.82 14.77
C TYR A 637 13.85 -24.15 13.52
N LEU A 638 14.70 -23.22 13.04
CA LEU A 638 15.56 -23.46 11.87
C LEU A 638 16.51 -24.64 12.08
N ASN A 639 17.11 -24.77 13.27
CA ASN A 639 17.97 -25.91 13.59
C ASN A 639 17.20 -27.24 13.56
N MET A 640 16.01 -27.29 14.17
CA MET A 640 15.19 -28.51 14.20
C MET A 640 14.64 -28.89 12.82
N ILE A 641 14.25 -27.92 12.00
CA ILE A 641 13.66 -28.20 10.67
C ILE A 641 14.73 -28.45 9.59
N GLU A 642 15.90 -27.81 9.66
CA GLU A 642 16.93 -27.91 8.61
C GLU A 642 18.07 -28.88 8.91
N HIS A 643 18.39 -29.10 10.18
CA HIS A 643 19.59 -29.84 10.58
C HIS A 643 19.25 -31.11 11.35
N GLN A 644 18.69 -30.96 12.55
CA GLN A 644 18.41 -32.09 13.43
C GLN A 644 17.29 -31.77 14.42
N ALA A 645 16.14 -32.41 14.26
CA ALA A 645 15.10 -32.41 15.28
C ALA A 645 15.55 -33.30 16.45
N SER A 646 15.98 -32.70 17.56
CA SER A 646 16.50 -33.42 18.73
C SER A 646 15.92 -32.89 20.04
N HIS A 647 15.89 -33.75 21.07
CA HIS A 647 15.57 -33.33 22.44
C HIS A 647 16.48 -32.22 22.95
N GLN A 648 17.77 -32.24 22.57
CA GLN A 648 18.73 -31.24 23.01
C GLN A 648 18.34 -29.84 22.50
N GLU A 649 18.00 -29.72 21.22
CA GLU A 649 17.61 -28.43 20.64
C GLU A 649 16.24 -27.97 21.18
N ALA A 650 15.29 -28.90 21.38
CA ALA A 650 14.01 -28.60 22.01
C ALA A 650 14.21 -28.09 23.45
N LYS A 651 15.11 -28.71 24.22
CA LYS A 651 15.46 -28.28 25.58
C LYS A 651 16.10 -26.89 25.59
N LEU A 652 17.01 -26.60 24.65
CA LEU A 652 17.59 -25.26 24.51
C LEU A 652 16.53 -24.19 24.24
N ALA A 653 15.53 -24.48 23.41
CA ALA A 653 14.42 -23.56 23.16
C ALA A 653 13.54 -23.38 24.41
N MET A 654 13.23 -24.47 25.12
CA MET A 654 12.48 -24.45 26.37
C MET A 654 13.20 -23.68 27.48
N ASP A 655 14.52 -23.89 27.65
CA ASP A 655 15.38 -23.15 28.58
C ASP A 655 15.36 -21.64 28.27
N LYS A 656 15.45 -21.30 26.98
CA LYS A 656 15.42 -19.92 26.52
C LYS A 656 14.11 -19.21 26.88
N ALA A 657 12.99 -19.89 26.71
CA ALA A 657 11.68 -19.37 27.06
C ALA A 657 11.33 -19.52 28.55
N GLY A 658 11.96 -20.44 29.27
CA GLY A 658 11.59 -20.79 30.64
C GLY A 658 10.29 -21.58 30.74
N VAL A 659 9.99 -22.43 29.76
CA VAL A 659 8.76 -23.27 29.75
C VAL A 659 9.12 -24.74 29.78
N ASN A 660 8.15 -25.59 30.18
CA ASN A 660 8.37 -27.03 30.29
C ASN A 660 7.82 -27.84 29.11
N LYS A 661 7.19 -27.18 28.14
CA LYS A 661 6.50 -27.84 27.02
C LYS A 661 6.79 -27.14 25.70
N LEU A 662 7.08 -27.92 24.67
CA LEU A 662 7.37 -27.44 23.34
C LEU A 662 6.62 -28.24 22.29
N TYR A 663 6.01 -27.52 21.35
CA TYR A 663 5.42 -28.07 20.15
C TYR A 663 6.31 -27.77 18.95
N PHE A 664 6.78 -28.79 18.24
CA PHE A 664 7.49 -28.63 16.99
C PHE A 664 6.55 -28.95 15.82
N VAL A 665 6.27 -27.95 14.99
CA VAL A 665 5.32 -28.06 13.88
C VAL A 665 6.07 -28.21 12.57
N VAL A 666 5.80 -29.30 11.86
CA VAL A 666 6.38 -29.59 10.55
C VAL A 666 5.27 -29.69 9.50
N ASN A 667 5.13 -28.64 8.70
CA ASN A 667 4.26 -28.69 7.52
C ASN A 667 4.92 -29.47 6.39
N ASN A 668 4.14 -30.30 5.70
CA ASN A 668 4.64 -31.19 4.65
C ASN A 668 5.19 -30.46 3.41
N TYR A 669 4.85 -29.19 3.22
CA TYR A 669 5.31 -28.37 2.09
C TYR A 669 6.71 -27.79 2.30
N TRP A 670 7.28 -27.88 3.51
CA TRP A 670 8.64 -27.42 3.79
C TRP A 670 9.66 -28.36 3.13
N HIS A 671 10.74 -27.82 2.56
CA HIS A 671 11.67 -28.63 1.75
C HIS A 671 12.36 -29.73 2.56
N SER A 672 12.65 -29.49 3.84
CA SER A 672 13.26 -30.46 4.77
C SER A 672 12.24 -31.27 5.58
N ALA A 673 10.93 -31.16 5.29
CA ALA A 673 9.86 -31.74 6.12
C ALA A 673 10.02 -33.25 6.32
N LYS A 674 10.31 -34.01 5.27
CA LYS A 674 10.43 -35.48 5.36
C LYS A 674 11.52 -35.92 6.34
N GLN A 675 12.67 -35.26 6.31
CA GLN A 675 13.77 -35.55 7.21
C GLN A 675 13.41 -35.18 8.65
N ALA A 676 12.89 -33.95 8.86
CA ALA A 676 12.51 -33.48 10.19
C ALA A 676 11.39 -34.32 10.81
N ILE A 677 10.39 -34.76 10.03
CA ILE A 677 9.32 -35.66 10.49
C ILE A 677 9.89 -37.00 10.96
N ASN A 678 10.80 -37.61 10.19
CA ASN A 678 11.37 -38.89 10.56
C ASN A 678 12.22 -38.77 11.84
N GLN A 679 13.06 -37.75 11.93
CA GLN A 679 13.87 -37.49 13.13
C GLN A 679 12.99 -37.20 14.34
N ALA A 680 12.01 -36.31 14.21
CA ALA A 680 11.13 -35.94 15.31
C ALA A 680 10.24 -37.10 15.78
N LYS A 681 9.87 -38.05 14.93
CA LYS A 681 9.17 -39.28 15.36
C LYS A 681 10.03 -40.16 16.28
N GLU A 682 11.35 -40.12 16.13
CA GLU A 682 12.28 -40.88 16.96
C GLU A 682 12.61 -40.17 18.27
N THR A 683 12.49 -38.84 18.30
CA THR A 683 12.95 -38.00 19.43
C THR A 683 11.85 -37.27 20.18
N ALA A 684 10.60 -37.25 19.73
CA ALA A 684 9.52 -36.58 20.44
C ALA A 684 8.83 -37.53 21.42
N ASP A 685 8.19 -36.96 22.43
CA ASP A 685 7.47 -37.70 23.47
C ASP A 685 6.15 -38.25 22.95
N ASP A 686 5.51 -37.48 22.07
CA ASP A 686 4.25 -37.79 21.42
C ASP A 686 4.12 -36.95 20.14
N TYR A 687 3.21 -37.31 19.25
CA TYR A 687 2.87 -36.50 18.09
C TYR A 687 1.45 -36.76 17.59
N PHE A 688 0.87 -35.75 16.95
CA PHE A 688 -0.39 -35.89 16.22
C PHE A 688 -0.32 -35.20 14.86
N VAL A 689 -1.24 -35.58 13.97
CA VAL A 689 -1.25 -35.17 12.56
C VAL A 689 -2.53 -34.41 12.25
N VAL A 690 -2.40 -33.34 11.47
CA VAL A 690 -3.51 -32.46 11.08
C VAL A 690 -3.69 -32.47 9.56
N GLY A 691 -4.95 -32.50 9.12
CA GLY A 691 -5.34 -32.28 7.73
C GLY A 691 -4.87 -33.35 6.73
N GLN A 692 -4.95 -34.65 7.07
CA GLN A 692 -4.51 -35.75 6.21
C GLN A 692 -3.02 -35.65 5.83
N ASP A 693 -2.11 -35.72 6.82
CA ASP A 693 -0.66 -35.65 6.63
C ASP A 693 -0.14 -34.31 6.07
N LYS A 694 -0.88 -33.22 6.29
CA LYS A 694 -0.48 -31.87 5.86
C LYS A 694 0.40 -31.14 6.89
N SER A 695 0.18 -31.41 8.17
CA SER A 695 0.96 -30.83 9.27
C SER A 695 1.16 -31.88 10.36
N TYR A 696 2.39 -31.98 10.88
CA TYR A 696 2.77 -32.85 11.98
C TYR A 696 3.13 -31.99 13.19
N ILE A 697 2.61 -32.32 14.35
CA ILE A 697 2.86 -31.62 15.60
C ILE A 697 3.51 -32.61 16.57
N PHE A 698 4.77 -32.34 16.89
CA PHE A 698 5.58 -33.14 17.81
C PHE A 698 5.65 -32.47 19.17
N ILE A 699 5.48 -33.23 20.24
CA ILE A 699 5.45 -32.74 21.62
C ILE A 699 6.75 -33.13 22.32
N TYR A 700 7.38 -32.16 22.98
CA TYR A 700 8.54 -32.35 23.83
C TYR A 700 8.23 -31.77 25.21
N ASN A 701 8.45 -32.55 26.25
CA ASN A 701 8.37 -32.11 27.63
C ASN A 701 9.79 -31.99 28.19
N TYR A 702 10.00 -30.98 29.03
CA TYR A 702 11.30 -30.70 29.64
C TYR A 702 11.73 -31.82 30.60
N GLU A 703 10.74 -32.44 31.24
CA GLU A 703 10.92 -33.65 32.02
C GLU A 703 10.43 -34.84 31.21
N GLN A 704 11.32 -35.78 30.93
CA GLN A 704 10.94 -37.18 30.77
C GLN A 704 11.75 -38.06 31.73
N LYS A 705 10.96 -38.88 32.44
CA LYS A 705 11.25 -40.12 33.18
C LYS A 705 12.68 -40.64 33.24
#